data_AF-A0A0D2I9F2-F1
#
_entry.id   AF-A0A0D2I9F2-F1
#
_cell.length_a   1.000
_cell.length_b   1.000
_cell.length_c   1.000
_cell.angle_alpha   90.00
_cell.angle_beta   90.00
_cell.angle_gamma   90.00
#
_symmetry.space_group_name_H-M   'P 1'
#
loop_
_entity.id
_entity.type
_entity.pdbx_description
1 polymer ?
#
loop_
_entity_poly.entity_id
_entity_poly.type
_entity_poly.pdbx_seq_one_letter_code
_entity_poly.pdbx_strand_id
1 'polypeptide(L)'
;MPYWLVNACVDRGWIFATPDYRLMPESSDDEVVQDAVDAYQWVLNSLSMHLDIQVGPVILAGSSAGGYLAMTTASLAGQRPTALLSIYGMLDPLNAIYTTKRANIFGQPHIDIAPVIEQLTVLRPSRPQVLVGYPWPADPSRDPWFAIIATLHIEALFPGSIAGVPGLSEAVAEQGVNAVPPAQRHLFPLSFGESSKFPLTVLFHGKNDSAVSWHLSQVAWEKLCEHGVDVYIEFPPDAEHGFDARTGRVDIERDNADILTAPSFDSLRNVLKSLDQLSKFYNAFMAVNKGKPVETFFTTQNMLYHSAIKRPVSSAYSMTTITDNEWHIDKMMEKLLRYLEAEFYSFGVISKMTCSNSFGFLEQRADIGSMIRSLEADMDHYAPVGKMAWIDNPFRGNPINLYVARKSSTFAKLAVDKTRERRAKPTLSAQEERDFLSRLLKASKTHHQTGHDKEIASYMVTNIVARSDTTAISIRAVLYYLLKTPAACKKLREEIDTADLPDGLLSYTSVERLPYLGACIKEALRVHPAVGLPLERVTPITFQLPNGQSLPAGTVVGMCAWPVHRDLATFGNRVEKHVPERWLKGSDEDEETFNHRVNRMKRADLTFGHGTRTCLGRTIGLIETYETIPTLLRELNIELVEPRAEWTLKNAWFVRQADFKGDCLRTATSTSFS
;
A
#
# COMPACT_ATOMS: atom_id res chain seq x y z
N MET A 1 19.37 12.78 16.43
CA MET A 1 18.20 12.26 15.67
C MET A 1 18.33 12.61 14.19
N PRO A 2 18.18 11.62 13.28
CA PRO A 2 18.19 11.82 11.83
C PRO A 2 16.88 12.46 11.36
N TYR A 3 16.81 13.81 11.30
CA TYR A 3 15.57 14.54 10.99
C TYR A 3 14.96 14.16 9.63
N TRP A 4 15.80 13.90 8.62
CA TRP A 4 15.36 13.46 7.29
C TRP A 4 14.51 12.18 7.36
N LEU A 5 14.92 11.22 8.18
CA LEU A 5 14.26 9.93 8.35
C LEU A 5 13.03 10.05 9.24
N VAL A 6 13.11 10.87 10.29
CA VAL A 6 11.94 11.16 11.14
C VAL A 6 10.83 11.79 10.30
N ASN A 7 11.15 12.77 9.46
CA ASN A 7 10.20 13.40 8.54
C ASN A 7 9.64 12.37 7.55
N ALA A 8 10.51 11.54 6.96
CA ALA A 8 10.07 10.48 6.05
C ALA A 8 9.13 9.47 6.71
N CYS A 9 9.43 9.04 7.94
CA CYS A 9 8.59 8.14 8.73
C CYS A 9 7.25 8.79 9.08
N VAL A 10 7.24 10.05 9.50
CA VAL A 10 6.00 10.80 9.77
C VAL A 10 5.14 10.91 8.51
N ASP A 11 5.75 11.26 7.37
CA ASP A 11 5.07 11.38 6.08
C ASP A 11 4.56 10.03 5.53
N ARG A 12 5.18 8.92 5.92
CA ARG A 12 4.84 7.54 5.52
C ARG A 12 4.07 6.76 6.58
N GLY A 13 3.87 7.33 7.76
CA GLY A 13 3.13 6.76 8.90
C GLY A 13 3.83 5.57 9.50
N TRP A 14 5.14 5.50 9.28
CA TRP A 14 6.01 4.54 9.91
C TRP A 14 6.33 5.02 11.31
N ILE A 15 6.52 4.06 12.22
CA ILE A 15 7.10 4.36 13.51
C ILE A 15 8.62 4.30 13.35
N PHE A 16 9.27 5.41 13.68
CA PHE A 16 10.70 5.45 13.87
C PHE A 16 11.02 5.07 15.32
N ALA A 17 11.61 3.90 15.53
CA ALA A 17 12.11 3.46 16.83
C ALA A 17 13.64 3.47 16.79
N THR A 18 14.28 4.15 17.74
CA THR A 18 15.74 4.21 17.83
C THR A 18 16.20 3.92 19.25
N PRO A 19 16.87 2.79 19.50
CA PRO A 19 17.63 2.63 20.73
C PRO A 19 18.86 3.53 20.60
N ASP A 20 18.83 4.66 21.29
CA ASP A 20 19.95 5.61 21.33
C ASP A 20 20.86 5.34 22.52
N TYR A 21 22.14 5.66 22.34
CA TYR A 21 23.24 5.25 23.19
C TYR A 21 23.14 5.83 24.60
N ARG A 22 23.17 4.96 25.63
CA ARG A 22 23.42 5.33 27.03
C ARG A 22 24.86 4.93 27.38
N LEU A 23 25.65 5.89 27.82
CA LEU A 23 27.09 5.80 28.08
C LEU A 23 27.40 4.64 29.07
N MET A 24 28.00 3.54 28.61
CA MET A 24 28.49 2.43 29.45
C MET A 24 29.80 2.82 30.17
N PRO A 25 29.91 2.64 31.52
CA PRO A 25 29.89 1.34 32.19
C PRO A 25 28.95 1.21 33.43
N GLU A 26 27.87 1.99 33.54
CA GLU A 26 26.97 1.97 34.72
C GLU A 26 25.92 0.85 34.75
N SER A 27 25.58 0.26 33.60
CA SER A 27 24.62 -0.84 33.46
C SER A 27 25.25 -1.99 32.67
N SER A 28 24.77 -3.22 32.86
CA SER A 28 25.19 -4.34 32.01
C SER A 28 24.55 -4.24 30.62
N ASP A 29 25.23 -4.68 29.57
CA ASP A 29 24.65 -4.64 28.23
C ASP A 29 23.44 -5.56 28.07
N ASP A 30 23.33 -6.61 28.89
CA ASP A 30 22.11 -7.42 29.00
C ASP A 30 20.89 -6.57 29.41
N GLU A 31 21.04 -5.71 30.42
CA GLU A 31 19.97 -4.79 30.85
C GLU A 31 19.67 -3.74 29.78
N VAL A 32 20.69 -3.18 29.13
CA VAL A 32 20.52 -2.17 28.07
C VAL A 32 19.78 -2.76 26.86
N VAL A 33 20.16 -3.97 26.45
CA VAL A 33 19.52 -4.68 25.35
C VAL A 33 18.09 -5.08 25.74
N GLN A 34 17.87 -5.55 26.96
CA GLN A 34 16.52 -5.89 27.42
C GLN A 34 15.61 -4.65 27.46
N ASP A 35 16.09 -3.51 27.95
CA ASP A 35 15.38 -2.23 27.92
C ASP A 35 14.99 -1.84 26.48
N ALA A 36 15.93 -2.00 25.53
CA ALA A 36 15.68 -1.69 24.13
C ALA A 36 14.64 -2.64 23.51
N VAL A 37 14.69 -3.93 23.84
CA VAL A 37 13.70 -4.93 23.42
C VAL A 37 12.33 -4.63 24.02
N ASP A 38 12.25 -4.32 25.30
CA ASP A 38 11.00 -4.01 26.01
C ASP A 38 10.36 -2.73 25.47
N ALA A 39 11.17 -1.68 25.25
CA ALA A 39 10.70 -0.44 24.63
C ALA A 39 10.16 -0.67 23.22
N TYR A 40 10.87 -1.47 22.42
CA TYR A 40 10.43 -1.84 21.08
C TYR A 40 9.12 -2.65 21.09
N GLN A 41 9.00 -3.64 21.99
CA GLN A 41 7.77 -4.43 22.15
C GLN A 41 6.60 -3.56 22.64
N TRP A 42 6.85 -2.62 23.54
CA TRP A 42 5.85 -1.66 23.98
C TRP A 42 5.35 -0.80 22.81
N VAL A 43 6.24 -0.32 21.95
CA VAL A 43 5.90 0.43 20.74
C VAL A 43 4.97 -0.38 19.82
N LEU A 44 5.29 -1.65 19.56
CA LEU A 44 4.48 -2.52 18.71
C LEU A 44 3.10 -2.82 19.30
N ASN A 45 3.05 -3.15 20.60
CA ASN A 45 1.87 -3.72 21.21
C ASN A 45 0.92 -2.66 21.78
N SER A 46 1.44 -1.48 22.13
CA SER A 46 0.71 -0.51 22.96
C SER A 46 0.56 0.87 22.32
N LEU A 47 1.43 1.27 21.38
CA LEU A 47 1.47 2.66 20.91
C LEU A 47 0.19 3.08 20.17
N SER A 48 -0.39 2.21 19.34
CA SER A 48 -1.65 2.49 18.64
C SER A 48 -2.81 2.77 19.58
N MET A 49 -2.87 2.06 20.71
CA MET A 49 -3.91 2.23 21.71
C MET A 49 -3.78 3.57 22.43
N HIS A 50 -2.57 4.00 22.74
CA HIS A 50 -2.31 5.25 23.46
C HIS A 50 -2.51 6.50 22.58
N LEU A 51 -2.29 6.38 21.27
CA LEU A 51 -2.42 7.50 20.34
C LEU A 51 -3.80 7.61 19.67
N ASP A 52 -4.70 6.64 19.88
CA ASP A 52 -5.99 6.52 19.18
C ASP A 52 -5.86 6.62 17.65
N ILE A 53 -4.71 6.18 17.12
CA ILE A 53 -4.37 6.19 15.70
C ILE A 53 -3.69 4.86 15.38
N GLN A 54 -4.10 4.24 14.27
CA GLN A 54 -3.42 3.05 13.76
C GLN A 54 -2.02 3.43 13.30
N VAL A 55 -1.01 3.02 14.06
CA VAL A 55 0.41 3.21 13.73
C VAL A 55 0.85 2.17 12.69
N GLY A 56 1.68 2.60 11.73
CA GLY A 56 2.12 1.77 10.61
C GLY A 56 3.37 0.94 10.90
N PRO A 57 4.07 0.48 9.83
CA PRO A 57 5.34 -0.24 9.91
C PRO A 57 6.35 0.36 10.88
N VAL A 58 7.07 -0.48 11.64
CA VAL A 58 8.14 -0.02 12.52
C VAL A 58 9.48 -0.15 11.82
N ILE A 59 10.16 0.99 11.66
CA ILE A 59 11.55 1.08 11.23
C ILE A 59 12.38 1.18 12.49
N LEU A 60 13.12 0.10 12.80
CA LEU A 60 14.08 0.11 13.88
C LEU A 60 15.40 0.63 13.32
N ALA A 61 15.92 1.71 13.87
CA ALA A 61 17.10 2.37 13.33
C ALA A 61 18.09 2.72 14.43
N GLY A 62 19.36 2.77 14.09
CA GLY A 62 20.40 3.16 15.02
C GLY A 62 21.60 3.74 14.30
N SER A 63 22.22 4.74 14.90
CA SER A 63 23.42 5.38 14.37
C SER A 63 24.63 5.12 15.25
N SER A 64 25.81 4.96 14.67
CA SER A 64 27.04 4.64 15.43
C SER A 64 26.84 3.45 16.38
N ALA A 65 27.12 3.56 17.68
CA ALA A 65 26.84 2.53 18.68
C ALA A 65 25.35 2.12 18.77
N GLY A 66 24.42 3.02 18.47
CA GLY A 66 23.00 2.70 18.35
C GLY A 66 22.71 1.72 17.22
N GLY A 67 23.55 1.66 16.18
CA GLY A 67 23.44 0.66 15.11
C GLY A 67 23.62 -0.78 15.62
N TYR A 68 24.55 -0.99 16.55
CA TYR A 68 24.69 -2.26 17.26
C TYR A 68 23.44 -2.57 18.10
N LEU A 69 22.98 -1.61 18.90
CA LEU A 69 21.80 -1.80 19.74
C LEU A 69 20.54 -2.12 18.91
N ALA A 70 20.33 -1.42 17.79
CA ALA A 70 19.22 -1.68 16.87
C ALA A 70 19.30 -3.09 16.28
N MET A 71 20.49 -3.55 15.93
CA MET A 71 20.71 -4.89 15.38
C MET A 71 20.49 -5.99 16.41
N THR A 72 21.03 -5.83 17.61
CA THR A 72 20.83 -6.76 18.73
C THR A 72 19.37 -6.79 19.18
N THR A 73 18.71 -5.62 19.25
CA THR A 73 17.27 -5.51 19.52
C THR A 73 16.45 -6.25 18.47
N ALA A 74 16.72 -6.04 17.18
CA ALA A 74 16.02 -6.76 16.10
C ALA A 74 16.20 -8.29 16.22
N SER A 75 17.41 -8.74 16.55
CA SER A 75 17.72 -10.16 16.70
C SER A 75 17.08 -10.82 17.92
N LEU A 76 16.68 -10.06 18.94
CA LEU A 76 16.12 -10.58 20.19
C LEU A 76 14.64 -10.27 20.38
N ALA A 77 14.10 -9.32 19.63
CA ALA A 77 12.69 -9.01 19.66
C ALA A 77 11.85 -10.23 19.22
N GLY A 78 10.80 -10.54 19.98
CA GLY A 78 9.89 -11.64 19.64
C GLY A 78 9.10 -11.39 18.34
N GLN A 79 8.86 -10.12 17.99
CA GLN A 79 8.29 -9.70 16.71
C GLN A 79 9.34 -8.88 15.94
N ARG A 80 9.46 -9.10 14.63
CA ARG A 80 10.50 -8.43 13.82
C ARG A 80 10.04 -7.04 13.37
N PRO A 81 10.96 -6.05 13.31
CA PRO A 81 10.65 -4.78 12.67
C PRO A 81 10.41 -4.96 11.18
N THR A 82 9.76 -3.99 10.55
CA THR A 82 9.56 -4.02 9.09
C THR A 82 10.89 -3.84 8.35
N ALA A 83 11.76 -2.98 8.88
CA ALA A 83 13.12 -2.84 8.41
C ALA A 83 14.04 -2.46 9.57
N LEU A 84 15.31 -2.85 9.46
CA LEU A 84 16.41 -2.43 10.31
C LEU A 84 17.28 -1.45 9.52
N LEU A 85 17.57 -0.27 10.06
CA LEU A 85 18.45 0.71 9.43
C LEU A 85 19.64 1.05 10.33
N SER A 86 20.84 0.65 9.91
CA SER A 86 22.09 1.01 10.59
C SER A 86 22.80 2.13 9.85
N ILE A 87 22.95 3.27 10.50
CA ILE A 87 23.59 4.49 9.95
C ILE A 87 25.00 4.61 10.56
N TYR A 88 26.05 4.44 9.76
CA TYR A 88 27.46 4.42 10.20
C TYR A 88 27.69 3.60 11.48
N GLY A 89 27.03 2.43 11.57
CA GLY A 89 26.93 1.66 12.79
C GLY A 89 28.27 1.05 13.24
N MET A 90 28.51 1.02 14.55
CA MET A 90 29.57 0.24 15.19
C MET A 90 29.16 -1.23 15.20
N LEU A 91 29.33 -1.91 14.08
CA LEU A 91 28.86 -3.28 13.88
C LEU A 91 29.98 -4.30 14.13
N ASP A 92 29.56 -5.53 14.42
CA ASP A 92 30.42 -6.69 14.65
C ASP A 92 31.46 -6.46 15.76
N PRO A 93 31.05 -6.39 17.04
CA PRO A 93 31.99 -6.19 18.15
C PRO A 93 33.09 -7.25 18.25
N LEU A 94 32.94 -8.41 17.61
CA LEU A 94 33.98 -9.46 17.57
C LEU A 94 35.03 -9.24 16.47
N ASN A 95 34.91 -8.17 15.68
CA ASN A 95 35.86 -7.83 14.63
C ASN A 95 37.23 -7.45 15.23
N ALA A 96 38.30 -7.73 14.48
CA ALA A 96 39.68 -7.42 14.85
C ALA A 96 39.87 -5.96 15.31
N ILE A 97 39.05 -5.04 14.78
CA ILE A 97 39.07 -3.62 15.14
C ILE A 97 38.79 -3.36 16.64
N TYR A 98 38.06 -4.27 17.30
CA TYR A 98 37.62 -4.19 18.69
C TYR A 98 38.33 -5.21 19.61
N THR A 99 38.91 -6.26 19.02
CA THR A 99 39.58 -7.34 19.76
C THR A 99 41.10 -7.21 19.79
N THR A 100 41.68 -6.29 19.00
CA THR A 100 43.13 -6.04 18.95
C THR A 100 43.47 -4.62 19.42
N LYS A 101 44.48 -4.50 20.28
CA LYS A 101 44.96 -3.20 20.78
C LYS A 101 45.40 -2.30 19.64
N ARG A 102 45.04 -1.01 19.72
CA ARG A 102 45.27 -0.06 18.63
C ARG A 102 45.40 1.38 19.11
N ALA A 103 45.84 2.26 18.21
CA ALA A 103 45.77 3.70 18.43
C ALA A 103 44.30 4.19 18.49
N ASN A 104 44.09 5.27 19.23
CA ASN A 104 42.78 5.87 19.51
C ASN A 104 41.92 6.04 18.23
N ILE A 105 40.66 5.62 18.30
CA ILE A 105 39.68 5.68 17.19
C ILE A 105 39.21 7.09 16.83
N PHE A 106 39.48 8.11 17.66
CA PHE A 106 39.02 9.49 17.45
C PHE A 106 40.09 10.47 16.93
N GLY A 107 41.28 9.98 16.53
CA GLY A 107 42.37 10.87 16.05
C GLY A 107 42.90 11.88 17.08
N GLN A 108 42.55 11.71 18.36
CA GLN A 108 42.97 12.54 19.49
C GLN A 108 44.36 12.08 20.02
N PRO A 109 45.15 12.95 20.67
CA PRO A 109 46.46 12.61 21.23
C PRO A 109 46.40 11.46 22.25
N HIS A 110 47.55 10.86 22.56
CA HIS A 110 47.67 9.81 23.59
C HIS A 110 47.10 10.32 24.93
N ILE A 111 46.01 9.69 25.37
CA ILE A 111 45.43 9.89 26.71
C ILE A 111 46.19 8.96 27.67
N ASP A 112 46.49 9.43 28.89
CA ASP A 112 46.98 8.55 29.95
C ASP A 112 45.83 7.64 30.42
N ILE A 113 45.86 6.40 29.98
CA ILE A 113 44.80 5.40 30.20
C ILE A 113 44.93 4.69 31.55
N ALA A 114 46.10 4.72 32.20
CA ALA A 114 46.33 4.02 33.47
C ALA A 114 45.31 4.37 34.58
N PRO A 115 45.03 5.66 34.87
CA PRO A 115 44.03 6.02 35.88
C PRO A 115 42.59 5.66 35.48
N VAL A 116 42.30 5.57 34.19
CA VAL A 116 40.97 5.22 33.66
C VAL A 116 40.71 3.71 33.80
N ILE A 117 41.72 2.88 33.56
CA ILE A 117 41.65 1.41 33.74
C ILE A 117 41.40 1.07 35.22
N GLU A 118 42.08 1.76 36.14
CA GLU A 118 41.86 1.59 37.58
C GLU A 118 40.40 1.91 37.97
N GLN A 119 39.83 2.99 37.43
CA GLN A 119 38.42 3.36 37.65
C GLN A 119 37.44 2.34 37.06
N LEU A 120 37.70 1.82 35.86
CA LEU A 120 36.85 0.80 35.21
C LEU A 120 36.74 -0.50 36.03
N THR A 121 37.81 -0.86 36.74
CA THR A 121 37.84 -2.03 37.62
C THR A 121 36.98 -1.84 38.88
N VAL A 122 36.76 -0.59 39.30
CA VAL A 122 36.02 -0.20 40.52
C VAL A 122 34.52 0.05 40.27
N LEU A 123 34.13 0.42 39.04
CA LEU A 123 32.77 0.90 38.72
C LEU A 123 31.67 -0.19 38.68
N ARG A 124 32.00 -1.48 38.68
CA ARG A 124 31.02 -2.56 38.44
C ARG A 124 30.18 -3.09 39.63
N PRO A 125 30.46 -2.85 40.93
CA PRO A 125 29.58 -3.41 41.98
C PRO A 125 28.78 -2.42 42.85
N SER A 126 28.85 -1.10 42.71
CA SER A 126 28.14 -0.24 43.68
C SER A 126 27.83 1.19 43.23
N ARG A 127 26.60 1.44 42.73
CA ARG A 127 25.83 2.67 43.02
C ARG A 127 24.35 2.57 42.58
N PRO A 128 23.40 3.15 43.34
CA PRO A 128 21.95 3.04 43.08
C PRO A 128 21.33 4.30 42.45
N GLN A 129 22.12 5.21 41.86
CA GLN A 129 21.60 6.49 41.38
C GLN A 129 21.42 6.47 39.86
N VAL A 130 20.16 6.36 39.43
CA VAL A 130 19.76 6.49 38.02
C VAL A 130 20.14 7.88 37.51
N LEU A 131 21.05 7.98 36.54
CA LEU A 131 21.39 9.23 35.86
C LEU A 131 20.38 9.50 34.73
N VAL A 132 19.40 10.36 34.99
CA VAL A 132 18.52 10.90 33.95
C VAL A 132 19.05 12.27 33.49
N GLY A 133 19.41 12.40 32.21
CA GLY A 133 19.64 13.71 31.58
C GLY A 133 21.02 14.34 31.79
N TYR A 134 22.11 13.58 31.60
CA TYR A 134 23.46 14.14 31.54
C TYR A 134 23.56 15.17 30.39
N PRO A 135 23.84 16.47 30.65
CA PRO A 135 23.94 17.47 29.60
C PRO A 135 25.18 17.19 28.73
N TRP A 136 25.06 17.37 27.42
CA TRP A 136 26.21 17.21 26.53
C TRP A 136 27.33 18.20 26.91
N PRO A 137 28.57 17.74 27.14
CA PRO A 137 29.68 18.59 27.55
C PRO A 137 30.02 19.60 26.44
N ALA A 138 30.34 20.85 26.84
CA ALA A 138 30.77 21.88 25.89
C ALA A 138 32.08 21.51 25.18
N ASP A 139 32.93 20.72 25.82
CA ASP A 139 34.13 20.12 25.25
C ASP A 139 34.13 18.61 25.53
N PRO A 140 33.73 17.78 24.55
CA PRO A 140 33.70 16.33 24.69
C PRO A 140 35.06 15.70 25.03
N SER A 141 36.17 16.32 24.63
CA SER A 141 37.51 15.79 24.89
C SER A 141 37.89 15.81 26.38
N ARG A 142 37.22 16.66 27.16
CA ARG A 142 37.40 16.80 28.61
C ARG A 142 36.39 15.99 29.42
N ASP A 143 35.47 15.32 28.74
CA ASP A 143 34.47 14.51 29.39
C ASP A 143 35.09 13.15 29.80
N PRO A 144 34.97 12.75 31.08
CA PRO A 144 35.51 11.47 31.55
C PRO A 144 35.02 10.26 30.74
N TRP A 145 33.83 10.33 30.16
CA TRP A 145 33.26 9.25 29.34
C TRP A 145 33.99 9.06 28.02
N PHE A 146 34.47 10.14 27.41
CA PHE A 146 35.29 10.05 26.21
C PHE A 146 36.63 9.37 26.50
N ALA A 147 37.22 9.62 27.68
CA ALA A 147 38.44 8.93 28.11
C ALA A 147 38.19 7.43 28.35
N ILE A 148 37.04 7.06 28.93
CA ILE A 148 36.62 5.66 29.10
C ILE A 148 36.45 4.98 27.74
N ILE A 149 35.66 5.56 26.83
CA ILE A 149 35.40 4.97 25.50
C ILE A 149 36.70 4.83 24.71
N ALA A 150 37.58 5.84 24.74
CA ALA A 150 38.89 5.77 24.10
C ALA A 150 39.75 4.63 24.70
N THR A 151 39.77 4.49 26.03
CA THR A 151 40.49 3.41 26.73
C THR A 151 39.98 2.03 26.33
N LEU A 152 38.65 1.84 26.24
CA LEU A 152 38.04 0.58 25.82
C LEU A 152 38.46 0.16 24.40
N HIS A 153 38.69 1.12 23.51
CA HIS A 153 39.16 0.83 22.15
C HIS A 153 40.67 0.64 22.07
N ILE A 154 41.45 1.45 22.80
CA ILE A 154 42.93 1.35 22.80
C ILE A 154 43.39 0.01 23.35
N GLU A 155 42.82 -0.41 24.48
CA GLU A 155 43.16 -1.66 25.15
C GLU A 155 42.34 -2.86 24.66
N ALA A 156 41.50 -2.67 23.63
CA ALA A 156 40.62 -3.71 23.09
C ALA A 156 39.76 -4.38 24.17
N LEU A 157 39.17 -3.60 25.06
CA LEU A 157 38.32 -4.11 26.15
C LEU A 157 36.85 -4.16 25.78
N PHE A 158 36.45 -3.58 24.64
CA PHE A 158 35.05 -3.39 24.26
C PHE A 158 34.20 -4.69 24.26
N PRO A 159 34.59 -5.80 23.60
CA PRO A 159 33.85 -7.07 23.67
C PRO A 159 33.68 -7.64 25.08
N GLY A 160 34.75 -7.61 25.89
CA GLY A 160 34.72 -8.10 27.27
C GLY A 160 33.92 -7.20 28.19
N SER A 161 33.91 -5.89 27.91
CA SER A 161 33.02 -4.94 28.55
C SER A 161 31.57 -5.25 28.20
N ILE A 162 31.25 -5.55 26.94
CA ILE A 162 29.89 -5.88 26.52
C ILE A 162 29.38 -7.15 27.18
N ALA A 163 30.15 -8.23 27.07
CA ALA A 163 29.74 -9.53 27.59
C ALA A 163 29.83 -9.65 29.12
N GLY A 164 30.44 -8.69 29.81
CA GLY A 164 30.80 -8.84 31.22
C GLY A 164 31.87 -9.92 31.47
N VAL A 165 32.64 -10.28 30.44
CA VAL A 165 33.65 -11.36 30.47
C VAL A 165 35.06 -10.76 30.33
N PRO A 166 35.83 -10.63 31.43
CA PRO A 166 37.21 -10.15 31.37
C PRO A 166 38.09 -11.01 30.44
N GLY A 167 38.94 -10.38 29.64
CA GLY A 167 39.85 -11.07 28.71
C GLY A 167 39.18 -11.64 27.45
N LEU A 168 37.88 -11.43 27.23
CA LEU A 168 37.17 -12.00 26.07
C LEU A 168 37.79 -11.58 24.73
N SER A 169 38.24 -10.34 24.61
CA SER A 169 38.84 -9.84 23.37
C SER A 169 40.10 -10.58 22.96
N GLU A 170 40.99 -10.86 23.91
CA GLU A 170 42.21 -11.64 23.71
C GLU A 170 41.85 -13.07 23.32
N ALA A 171 40.91 -13.68 24.04
CA ALA A 171 40.43 -15.03 23.73
C ALA A 171 39.81 -15.12 22.31
N VAL A 172 39.05 -14.11 21.88
CA VAL A 172 38.49 -14.05 20.52
C VAL A 172 39.58 -13.83 19.46
N ALA A 173 40.59 -13.02 19.76
CA ALA A 173 41.73 -12.82 18.86
C ALA A 173 42.55 -14.10 18.66
N GLU A 174 42.72 -14.92 19.70
CA GLU A 174 43.49 -16.17 19.65
C GLU A 174 42.68 -17.36 19.13
N GLN A 175 41.43 -17.50 19.55
CA GLN A 175 40.62 -18.72 19.37
C GLN A 175 39.41 -18.52 18.44
N GLY A 176 39.23 -17.29 17.93
CA GLY A 176 38.10 -16.90 17.09
C GLY A 176 36.79 -16.73 17.89
N VAL A 177 35.69 -16.52 17.16
CA VAL A 177 34.37 -16.23 17.77
C VAL A 177 33.90 -17.30 18.75
N ASN A 178 34.37 -18.55 18.63
CA ASN A 178 33.99 -19.64 19.53
C ASN A 178 34.41 -19.43 21.00
N ALA A 179 35.34 -18.50 21.27
CA ALA A 179 35.69 -18.08 22.61
C ALA A 179 34.55 -17.39 23.37
N VAL A 180 33.53 -16.89 22.65
CA VAL A 180 32.35 -16.26 23.27
C VAL A 180 31.52 -17.34 24.00
N PRO A 181 31.34 -17.21 25.33
CA PRO A 181 30.62 -18.23 26.07
C PRO A 181 29.14 -18.27 25.63
N PRO A 182 28.50 -19.46 25.62
CA PRO A 182 27.15 -19.62 25.07
C PRO A 182 26.11 -18.67 25.65
N ALA A 183 26.22 -18.33 26.94
CA ALA A 183 25.27 -17.46 27.64
C ALA A 183 25.36 -15.99 27.22
N GLN A 184 26.38 -15.58 26.47
CA GLN A 184 26.61 -14.19 26.03
C GLN A 184 26.52 -14.04 24.51
N ARG A 185 26.27 -15.14 23.77
CA ARG A 185 26.24 -15.13 22.30
C ARG A 185 25.13 -14.26 21.71
N HIS A 186 24.03 -14.06 22.45
CA HIS A 186 22.91 -13.20 22.03
C HIS A 186 23.31 -11.74 21.89
N LEU A 187 24.38 -11.30 22.56
CA LEU A 187 24.96 -9.95 22.42
C LEU A 187 25.78 -9.78 21.13
N PHE A 188 26.03 -10.84 20.36
CA PHE A 188 26.83 -10.78 19.12
C PHE A 188 26.05 -11.33 17.93
N PRO A 189 24.97 -10.64 17.53
CA PRO A 189 23.96 -11.19 16.63
C PRO A 189 24.46 -11.39 15.19
N LEU A 190 25.51 -10.70 14.75
CA LEU A 190 26.12 -10.94 13.43
C LEU A 190 26.90 -12.26 13.34
N SER A 191 27.36 -12.79 14.48
CA SER A 191 28.13 -14.04 14.51
C SER A 191 27.30 -15.23 15.00
N PHE A 192 26.25 -14.99 15.80
CA PHE A 192 25.43 -16.06 16.40
C PHE A 192 23.92 -15.88 16.24
N GLY A 193 23.46 -14.77 15.64
CA GLY A 193 22.04 -14.52 15.44
C GLY A 193 21.45 -15.44 14.38
N GLU A 194 20.19 -15.83 14.59
CA GLU A 194 19.45 -16.59 13.59
C GLU A 194 19.08 -15.68 12.43
N SER A 195 19.47 -16.06 11.21
CA SER A 195 19.20 -15.28 9.99
C SER A 195 17.75 -14.86 9.83
N SER A 196 16.84 -15.77 10.20
CA SER A 196 15.43 -15.50 10.14
C SER A 196 15.09 -14.24 10.95
N LYS A 197 15.66 -14.02 12.14
CA LYS A 197 15.33 -12.91 13.04
C LYS A 197 15.63 -11.52 12.48
N PHE A 198 16.47 -11.40 11.45
CA PHE A 198 16.74 -10.12 10.81
C PHE A 198 15.70 -9.76 9.73
N PRO A 199 15.15 -8.54 9.75
CA PRO A 199 14.31 -8.04 8.67
C PRO A 199 15.16 -7.53 7.49
N LEU A 200 14.51 -6.91 6.49
CA LEU A 200 15.21 -6.09 5.50
C LEU A 200 16.16 -5.15 6.24
N THR A 201 17.46 -5.31 6.00
CA THR A 201 18.50 -4.57 6.71
C THR A 201 19.13 -3.57 5.76
N VAL A 202 19.10 -2.30 6.13
CA VAL A 202 19.73 -1.23 5.38
C VAL A 202 21.00 -0.79 6.11
N LEU A 203 22.13 -0.85 5.42
CA LEU A 203 23.42 -0.37 5.92
C LEU A 203 23.82 0.88 5.15
N PHE A 204 23.88 2.00 5.85
CA PHE A 204 24.15 3.31 5.26
C PHE A 204 25.38 3.93 5.93
N HIS A 205 26.52 4.00 5.22
CA HIS A 205 27.81 4.35 5.83
C HIS A 205 28.67 5.22 4.91
N GLY A 206 29.11 6.39 5.38
CA GLY A 206 30.00 7.26 4.61
C GLY A 206 31.40 6.67 4.43
N LYS A 207 31.96 6.72 3.21
CA LYS A 207 33.31 6.19 2.95
C LYS A 207 34.44 7.00 3.60
N ASN A 208 34.16 8.25 3.96
CA ASN A 208 35.10 9.15 4.64
C ASN A 208 34.84 9.24 6.15
N ASP A 209 34.06 8.32 6.73
CA ASP A 209 33.83 8.28 8.17
C ASP A 209 35.16 8.12 8.93
N SER A 210 35.49 9.13 9.74
CA SER A 210 36.76 9.17 10.48
C SER A 210 36.67 8.53 11.87
N ALA A 211 35.47 8.25 12.38
CA ALA A 211 35.25 7.73 13.72
C ALA A 211 34.92 6.23 13.72
N VAL A 212 34.12 5.77 12.76
CA VAL A 212 33.74 4.36 12.59
C VAL A 212 34.13 3.91 11.20
N SER A 213 34.89 2.82 11.09
CA SER A 213 35.32 2.33 9.77
C SER A 213 34.12 1.79 8.99
N TRP A 214 33.90 2.30 7.77
CA TRP A 214 32.86 1.81 6.86
C TRP A 214 33.00 0.32 6.51
N HIS A 215 34.21 -0.24 6.63
CA HIS A 215 34.47 -1.67 6.46
C HIS A 215 33.66 -2.53 7.44
N LEU A 216 33.25 -2.01 8.61
CA LEU A 216 32.39 -2.75 9.54
C LEU A 216 30.99 -2.99 8.96
N SER A 217 30.45 -2.02 8.24
CA SER A 217 29.19 -2.21 7.50
C SER A 217 29.36 -3.14 6.30
N GLN A 218 30.54 -3.16 5.67
CA GLN A 218 30.84 -4.15 4.63
C GLN A 218 30.89 -5.58 5.20
N VAL A 219 31.59 -5.80 6.30
CA VAL A 219 31.66 -7.12 6.96
C VAL A 219 30.29 -7.58 7.45
N ALA A 220 29.49 -6.66 8.01
CA ALA A 220 28.12 -6.96 8.40
C ALA A 220 27.25 -7.35 7.20
N TRP A 221 27.40 -6.67 6.05
CA TRP A 221 26.72 -7.03 4.81
C TRP A 221 27.07 -8.44 4.35
N GLU A 222 28.37 -8.77 4.30
CA GLU A 222 28.86 -10.09 3.89
C GLU A 222 28.25 -11.18 4.78
N LYS A 223 28.37 -11.03 6.11
CA LYS A 223 27.80 -11.97 7.09
C LYS A 223 26.29 -12.12 6.96
N LEU A 224 25.54 -11.03 6.85
CA LEU A 224 24.08 -11.07 6.74
C LEU A 224 23.63 -11.74 5.42
N CYS A 225 24.31 -11.46 4.30
CA CYS A 225 24.01 -12.07 3.01
C CYS A 225 24.35 -13.58 2.98
N GLU A 226 25.45 -14.01 3.58
CA GLU A 226 25.78 -15.44 3.74
C GLU A 226 24.68 -16.20 4.49
N HIS A 227 24.01 -15.51 5.40
CA HIS A 227 22.91 -16.04 6.19
C HIS A 227 21.53 -15.91 5.51
N GLY A 228 21.47 -15.34 4.29
CA GLY A 228 20.23 -15.20 3.52
C GLY A 228 19.31 -14.06 3.95
N VAL A 229 19.87 -13.04 4.63
CA VAL A 229 19.13 -11.81 4.99
C VAL A 229 19.11 -10.87 3.78
N ASP A 230 17.97 -10.24 3.52
CA ASP A 230 17.87 -9.18 2.51
C ASP A 230 18.56 -7.92 3.02
N VAL A 231 19.66 -7.53 2.36
CA VAL A 231 20.44 -6.36 2.76
C VAL A 231 20.54 -5.35 1.61
N TYR A 232 20.20 -4.09 1.90
CA TYR A 232 20.47 -2.94 1.04
C TYR A 232 21.67 -2.17 1.58
N ILE A 233 22.64 -1.85 0.72
CA ILE A 233 23.84 -1.10 1.11
C ILE A 233 23.93 0.20 0.33
N GLU A 234 24.34 1.27 1.01
CA GLU A 234 24.58 2.56 0.40
C GLU A 234 25.81 3.21 1.05
N PHE A 235 26.82 3.51 0.25
CA PHE A 235 28.10 4.05 0.73
C PHE A 235 28.44 5.40 0.06
N PRO A 236 27.88 6.52 0.58
CA PRO A 236 28.14 7.84 0.04
C PRO A 236 29.65 8.17 0.09
N PRO A 237 30.26 8.56 -1.05
CA PRO A 237 31.72 8.68 -1.17
C PRO A 237 32.32 9.88 -0.42
N ASP A 238 31.52 10.93 -0.19
CA ASP A 238 31.91 12.20 0.43
C ASP A 238 31.51 12.32 1.91
N ALA A 239 30.74 11.35 2.42
CA ALA A 239 30.14 11.42 3.75
C ALA A 239 31.11 11.03 4.88
N GLU A 240 31.15 11.87 5.92
CA GLU A 240 31.94 11.72 7.16
C GLU A 240 30.98 11.36 8.33
N HIS A 241 31.48 10.88 9.48
CA HIS A 241 30.67 10.48 10.65
C HIS A 241 29.58 11.48 11.06
N GLY A 242 28.31 11.05 11.10
CA GLY A 242 27.20 11.94 11.44
C GLY A 242 26.88 12.99 10.36
N PHE A 243 27.26 12.75 9.11
CA PHE A 243 26.90 13.59 7.95
C PHE A 243 25.39 13.89 7.90
N ASP A 244 24.55 12.91 8.19
CA ASP A 244 23.09 12.99 8.14
C ASP A 244 22.46 13.82 9.28
N ALA A 245 23.19 14.00 10.39
CA ALA A 245 22.80 14.92 11.46
C ALA A 245 23.24 16.36 11.13
N ARG A 246 24.39 16.51 10.46
CA ARG A 246 24.94 17.81 10.03
C ARG A 246 24.15 18.45 8.90
N THR A 247 23.32 17.70 8.19
CA THR A 247 22.40 18.25 7.17
C THR A 247 21.30 19.13 7.77
N GLY A 248 21.09 19.16 9.09
CA GLY A 248 20.05 19.98 9.72
C GLY A 248 18.62 19.46 9.48
N ARG A 249 17.61 20.32 9.63
CA ARG A 249 16.18 20.00 9.41
C ARG A 249 15.82 20.00 7.92
N VAL A 250 16.50 19.19 7.13
CA VAL A 250 16.23 19.06 5.69
C VAL A 250 15.10 18.05 5.47
N ASP A 251 14.10 18.47 4.70
CA ASP A 251 13.09 17.59 4.13
C ASP A 251 13.55 17.20 2.72
N ILE A 252 14.03 15.97 2.58
CA ILE A 252 14.63 15.47 1.32
C ILE A 252 13.58 15.18 0.22
N GLU A 253 12.28 15.25 0.55
CA GLU A 253 11.14 15.00 -0.34
C GLU A 253 10.42 16.27 -0.80
N ARG A 254 10.51 17.41 -0.06
CA ARG A 254 9.69 18.63 -0.32
C ARG A 254 10.41 19.85 -0.91
N ASP A 255 11.67 19.71 -1.30
CA ASP A 255 12.54 20.70 -1.98
C ASP A 255 12.86 22.01 -1.21
N ASN A 256 14.18 22.28 -1.13
CA ASN A 256 14.78 23.61 -1.27
C ASN A 256 16.01 23.45 -2.17
N ALA A 257 15.95 24.00 -3.38
CA ALA A 257 16.88 23.70 -4.47
C ALA A 257 18.31 24.25 -4.28
N ASP A 258 18.54 25.12 -3.29
CA ASP A 258 19.84 25.79 -3.11
C ASP A 258 20.83 25.05 -2.19
N ILE A 259 20.45 23.88 -1.62
CA ILE A 259 21.28 23.14 -0.64
C ILE A 259 21.73 21.75 -1.17
N LEU A 260 21.21 21.27 -2.29
CA LEU A 260 21.23 19.85 -2.65
C LEU A 260 22.10 19.50 -3.87
N THR A 261 23.43 19.63 -3.76
CA THR A 261 24.38 19.14 -4.79
C THR A 261 25.37 18.09 -4.29
N ALA A 262 25.30 17.67 -3.02
CA ALA A 262 26.20 16.66 -2.47
C ALA A 262 25.71 15.22 -2.77
N PRO A 263 26.56 14.30 -3.25
CA PRO A 263 26.24 12.88 -3.50
C PRO A 263 25.57 12.14 -2.32
N SER A 264 25.84 12.58 -1.10
CA SER A 264 25.19 12.11 0.12
C SER A 264 23.66 12.29 0.14
N PHE A 265 23.10 13.31 -0.53
CA PHE A 265 21.63 13.53 -0.57
C PHE A 265 20.89 12.56 -1.49
N ASP A 266 21.47 12.23 -2.64
CA ASP A 266 20.89 11.22 -3.52
C ASP A 266 20.91 9.84 -2.85
N SER A 267 21.97 9.58 -2.07
CA SER A 267 22.11 8.37 -1.26
C SER A 267 21.00 8.25 -0.20
N LEU A 268 20.65 9.36 0.48
CA LEU A 268 19.52 9.41 1.43
C LEU A 268 18.17 9.06 0.75
N ARG A 269 17.93 9.59 -0.46
CA ARG A 269 16.72 9.28 -1.23
C ARG A 269 16.69 7.82 -1.68
N ASN A 270 17.82 7.24 -2.02
CA ASN A 270 17.92 5.83 -2.40
C ASN A 270 17.60 4.90 -1.21
N VAL A 271 18.07 5.26 -0.01
CA VAL A 271 17.71 4.57 1.23
C VAL A 271 16.19 4.62 1.48
N LEU A 272 15.53 5.76 1.28
CA LEU A 272 14.06 5.81 1.41
C LEU A 272 13.36 4.94 0.36
N LYS A 273 13.82 4.95 -0.89
CA LYS A 273 13.25 4.11 -1.95
C LYS A 273 13.40 2.62 -1.67
N SER A 274 14.47 2.19 -1.02
CA SER A 274 14.66 0.78 -0.67
C SER A 274 13.72 0.34 0.45
N LEU A 275 13.41 1.23 1.40
CA LEU A 275 12.38 1.02 2.42
C LEU A 275 10.95 1.04 1.85
N ASP A 276 10.72 1.75 0.74
CA ASP A 276 9.42 1.91 0.08
C ASP A 276 9.01 0.74 -0.84
N GLN A 277 9.75 -0.39 -0.90
CA GLN A 277 9.48 -1.46 -1.87
C GLN A 277 8.13 -2.17 -1.65
N LEU A 278 7.11 -1.62 -2.31
CA LEU A 278 5.81 -2.21 -2.59
C LEU A 278 5.79 -2.72 -4.05
N SER A 279 4.89 -3.65 -4.39
CA SER A 279 4.94 -4.40 -5.67
C SER A 279 5.00 -3.49 -6.90
N LYS A 280 6.00 -3.67 -7.77
CA LYS A 280 6.15 -2.90 -9.02
C LYS A 280 4.97 -3.04 -10.00
N PHE A 281 4.03 -3.94 -9.72
CA PHE A 281 2.76 -4.11 -10.44
C PHE A 281 2.02 -2.79 -10.71
N TYR A 282 1.94 -1.91 -9.71
CA TYR A 282 1.18 -0.65 -9.85
C TYR A 282 1.85 0.39 -10.75
N ASN A 283 3.17 0.26 -10.97
CA ASN A 283 3.91 1.16 -11.85
C ASN A 283 3.41 1.04 -13.29
N ALA A 284 2.96 -0.15 -13.70
CA ALA A 284 2.40 -0.39 -15.02
C ALA A 284 1.23 0.57 -15.34
N PHE A 285 0.45 0.93 -14.32
CA PHE A 285 -0.77 1.75 -14.44
C PHE A 285 -0.52 3.26 -14.25
N MET A 286 0.71 3.70 -13.98
CA MET A 286 1.01 5.12 -13.73
C MET A 286 1.15 5.90 -15.03
N ALA A 287 0.40 6.98 -15.21
CA ALA A 287 0.64 7.88 -16.33
C ALA A 287 2.04 8.52 -16.25
N VAL A 288 2.72 8.72 -17.38
CA VAL A 288 4.03 9.39 -17.42
C VAL A 288 3.86 10.83 -17.91
N ASN A 289 4.31 11.80 -17.12
CA ASN A 289 4.28 13.22 -17.44
C ASN A 289 5.70 13.79 -17.43
N LYS A 290 6.17 14.28 -18.59
CA LYS A 290 7.55 14.78 -18.78
C LYS A 290 8.63 13.80 -18.27
N GLY A 291 8.40 12.49 -18.47
CA GLY A 291 9.32 11.44 -18.02
C GLY A 291 9.19 11.06 -16.54
N LYS A 292 8.32 11.70 -15.75
CA LYS A 292 8.04 11.33 -14.36
C LYS A 292 6.69 10.59 -14.23
N PRO A 293 6.61 9.46 -13.52
CA PRO A 293 5.34 8.80 -13.24
C PRO A 293 4.46 9.67 -12.33
N VAL A 294 3.15 9.64 -12.56
CA VAL A 294 2.14 10.33 -11.75
C VAL A 294 1.36 9.29 -10.97
N GLU A 295 1.42 9.40 -9.64
CA GLU A 295 0.66 8.53 -8.74
C GLU A 295 -0.81 8.95 -8.63
N THR A 296 -1.68 7.98 -8.41
CA THR A 296 -3.10 8.15 -8.12
C THR A 296 -3.47 7.34 -6.88
N PHE A 297 -4.68 7.49 -6.33
CA PHE A 297 -5.12 6.62 -5.23
C PHE A 297 -5.19 5.12 -5.62
N PHE A 298 -5.24 4.80 -6.91
CA PHE A 298 -5.15 3.42 -7.37
C PHE A 298 -3.71 2.92 -7.43
N THR A 299 -2.78 3.74 -7.93
CA THR A 299 -1.39 3.32 -8.22
C THR A 299 -0.42 3.57 -7.08
N THR A 300 -0.71 4.53 -6.19
CA THR A 300 0.19 4.83 -5.08
C THR A 300 0.24 3.65 -4.12
N GLN A 301 1.46 3.32 -3.73
CA GLN A 301 1.71 2.20 -2.86
C GLN A 301 1.88 2.65 -1.42
N ASN A 302 2.29 3.90 -1.21
CA ASN A 302 2.40 4.53 0.09
C ASN A 302 1.01 4.66 0.74
N MET A 303 0.80 3.97 1.86
CA MET A 303 -0.49 3.93 2.54
C MET A 303 -0.90 5.27 3.17
N LEU A 304 0.07 6.08 3.62
CA LEU A 304 -0.23 7.41 4.14
C LEU A 304 -0.52 8.40 3.03
N TYR A 305 0.27 8.42 1.96
CA TYR A 305 -0.04 9.26 0.80
C TYR A 305 -1.40 8.88 0.22
N HIS A 306 -1.68 7.57 0.09
CA HIS A 306 -3.01 7.07 -0.25
C HIS A 306 -4.10 7.62 0.67
N SER A 307 -3.90 7.57 2.00
CA SER A 307 -4.85 8.12 2.96
C SER A 307 -5.02 9.64 2.83
N ALA A 308 -3.92 10.37 2.65
CA ALA A 308 -3.88 11.82 2.53
C ALA A 308 -4.59 12.32 1.26
N ILE A 309 -4.45 11.62 0.14
CA ILE A 309 -5.14 11.97 -1.11
C ILE A 309 -6.57 11.41 -1.18
N LYS A 310 -6.87 10.30 -0.50
CA LYS A 310 -8.22 9.71 -0.45
C LYS A 310 -9.13 10.46 0.51
N ARG A 311 -8.64 10.87 1.68
CA ARG A 311 -9.45 11.49 2.74
C ARG A 311 -10.25 12.71 2.25
N PRO A 312 -9.67 13.67 1.50
CA PRO A 312 -10.39 14.85 1.03
C PRO A 312 -11.52 14.54 0.05
N VAL A 313 -11.40 13.44 -0.70
CA VAL A 313 -12.35 13.07 -1.76
C VAL A 313 -13.31 11.97 -1.34
N SER A 314 -13.06 11.29 -0.22
CA SER A 314 -13.84 10.13 0.25
C SER A 314 -15.31 10.44 0.49
N SER A 315 -15.62 11.65 0.98
CA SER A 315 -17.00 12.09 1.22
C SER A 315 -17.82 12.21 -0.07
N ALA A 316 -17.17 12.38 -1.23
CA ALA A 316 -17.85 12.40 -2.51
C ALA A 316 -18.38 11.01 -2.95
N TYR A 317 -17.94 9.95 -2.26
CA TYR A 317 -18.37 8.57 -2.49
C TYR A 317 -19.31 8.05 -1.38
N SER A 318 -19.80 8.92 -0.49
CA SER A 318 -20.76 8.53 0.55
C SER A 318 -22.12 8.19 -0.05
N MET A 319 -22.88 7.28 0.61
CA MET A 319 -24.28 6.98 0.24
C MET A 319 -25.08 8.25 -0.01
N THR A 320 -25.06 9.18 0.95
CA THR A 320 -25.81 10.45 0.89
C THR A 320 -25.47 11.29 -0.34
N THR A 321 -24.18 11.42 -0.67
CA THR A 321 -23.76 12.19 -1.85
C THR A 321 -24.22 11.54 -3.14
N ILE A 322 -24.25 10.22 -3.18
CA ILE A 322 -24.57 9.48 -4.40
C ILE A 322 -26.08 9.49 -4.62
N THR A 323 -26.87 9.28 -3.56
CA THR A 323 -28.33 9.38 -3.60
C THR A 323 -28.79 10.79 -4.00
N ASP A 324 -28.10 11.84 -3.54
CA ASP A 324 -28.35 13.24 -3.96
C ASP A 324 -28.13 13.48 -5.47
N ASN A 325 -27.41 12.59 -6.14
CA ASN A 325 -27.05 12.66 -7.55
C ASN A 325 -27.73 11.58 -8.42
N GLU A 326 -28.70 10.83 -7.88
CA GLU A 326 -29.46 9.78 -8.60
C GLU A 326 -30.11 10.29 -9.89
N TRP A 327 -30.53 11.56 -9.93
CA TRP A 327 -31.12 12.16 -11.14
C TRP A 327 -30.20 12.11 -12.39
N HIS A 328 -28.88 11.96 -12.21
CA HIS A 328 -27.96 11.72 -13.32
C HIS A 328 -28.12 10.32 -13.92
N ILE A 329 -28.38 9.33 -13.06
CA ILE A 329 -28.69 7.94 -13.43
C ILE A 329 -30.01 7.91 -14.19
N ASP A 330 -31.06 8.53 -13.64
CA ASP A 330 -32.39 8.59 -14.26
C ASP A 330 -32.36 9.10 -15.71
N LYS A 331 -31.66 10.23 -15.94
CA LYS A 331 -31.53 10.82 -17.28
C LYS A 331 -30.81 9.91 -18.28
N MET A 332 -29.91 9.06 -17.82
CA MET A 332 -29.24 8.08 -18.66
C MET A 332 -30.08 6.81 -18.80
N MET A 333 -30.87 6.45 -17.79
CA MET A 333 -31.78 5.31 -17.80
C MET A 333 -32.82 5.44 -18.92
N GLU A 334 -33.42 6.62 -19.08
CA GLU A 334 -34.38 6.89 -20.18
C GLU A 334 -33.79 6.62 -21.56
N LYS A 335 -32.48 6.85 -21.72
CA LYS A 335 -31.75 6.58 -22.97
C LYS A 335 -31.36 5.11 -23.10
N LEU A 336 -30.97 4.48 -21.99
CA LEU A 336 -30.68 3.06 -21.94
C LEU A 336 -31.92 2.23 -22.31
N LEU A 337 -33.11 2.60 -21.83
CA LEU A 337 -34.38 1.96 -22.19
C LEU A 337 -34.65 1.94 -23.69
N ARG A 338 -34.09 2.89 -24.45
CA ARG A 338 -34.25 2.96 -25.91
C ARG A 338 -33.20 2.18 -26.68
N TYR A 339 -31.99 2.06 -26.15
CA TYR A 339 -30.82 1.61 -26.92
C TYR A 339 -30.15 0.34 -26.37
N LEU A 340 -30.41 -0.04 -25.11
CA LEU A 340 -29.87 -1.23 -24.44
C LEU A 340 -28.33 -1.36 -24.48
N GLU A 341 -27.61 -0.24 -24.65
CA GLU A 341 -26.14 -0.19 -24.66
C GLU A 341 -25.58 0.14 -23.26
N ALA A 342 -25.35 -0.90 -22.46
CA ALA A 342 -24.88 -0.77 -21.07
C ALA A 342 -23.52 -0.06 -20.94
N GLU A 343 -22.61 -0.24 -21.89
CA GLU A 343 -21.30 0.40 -21.87
C GLU A 343 -21.40 1.92 -22.04
N PHE A 344 -22.10 2.39 -23.09
CA PHE A 344 -22.35 3.82 -23.29
C PHE A 344 -23.14 4.42 -22.13
N TYR A 345 -24.03 3.66 -21.53
CA TYR A 345 -24.78 4.07 -20.35
C TYR A 345 -23.86 4.32 -19.14
N SER A 346 -23.03 3.36 -18.74
CA SER A 346 -22.15 3.54 -17.58
C SER A 346 -21.13 4.66 -17.77
N PHE A 347 -20.63 4.84 -19.00
CA PHE A 347 -19.80 6.00 -19.39
C PHE A 347 -20.57 7.33 -19.28
N GLY A 348 -21.81 7.37 -19.76
CA GLY A 348 -22.69 8.55 -19.67
C GLY A 348 -22.99 8.95 -18.22
N VAL A 349 -23.32 7.97 -17.37
CA VAL A 349 -23.61 8.19 -15.94
C VAL A 349 -22.38 8.76 -15.24
N ILE A 350 -21.20 8.14 -15.38
CA ILE A 350 -20.01 8.61 -14.66
C ILE A 350 -19.56 9.98 -15.14
N SER A 351 -19.68 10.25 -16.44
CA SER A 351 -19.29 11.53 -17.00
C SER A 351 -20.18 12.64 -16.44
N LYS A 352 -21.49 12.38 -16.34
CA LYS A 352 -22.46 13.29 -15.71
C LYS A 352 -22.18 13.48 -14.23
N MET A 353 -21.99 12.42 -13.45
CA MET A 353 -21.66 12.55 -12.02
C MET A 353 -20.32 13.26 -11.80
N THR A 354 -19.36 13.08 -12.70
CA THR A 354 -18.01 13.63 -12.55
C THR A 354 -17.95 15.11 -12.88
N CYS A 355 -18.60 15.54 -13.97
CA CYS A 355 -18.45 16.91 -14.49
C CYS A 355 -19.74 17.53 -15.05
N SER A 356 -20.91 16.98 -14.69
CA SER A 356 -22.23 17.41 -15.16
C SER A 356 -22.42 17.35 -16.69
N ASN A 357 -21.61 16.53 -17.38
CA ASN A 357 -21.61 16.42 -18.84
C ASN A 357 -21.61 14.94 -19.27
N SER A 358 -22.49 14.51 -20.19
CA SER A 358 -22.57 13.11 -20.63
C SER A 358 -21.54 12.69 -21.67
N PHE A 359 -20.71 13.61 -22.17
CA PHE A 359 -19.76 13.42 -23.29
C PHE A 359 -20.35 12.93 -24.61
N GLY A 360 -21.63 12.55 -24.67
CA GLY A 360 -22.35 12.23 -25.90
C GLY A 360 -22.39 10.74 -26.26
N PHE A 361 -21.91 9.81 -25.42
CA PHE A 361 -21.81 8.38 -25.75
C PHE A 361 -23.15 7.77 -26.17
N LEU A 362 -24.20 7.96 -25.36
CA LEU A 362 -25.55 7.46 -25.67
C LEU A 362 -26.27 8.28 -26.74
N GLU A 363 -26.00 9.59 -26.82
CA GLU A 363 -26.61 10.49 -27.79
C GLU A 363 -26.14 10.22 -29.22
N GLN A 364 -24.84 10.01 -29.39
CA GLN A 364 -24.22 9.75 -30.69
C GLN A 364 -24.13 8.25 -31.01
N ARG A 365 -24.35 7.38 -30.01
CA ARG A 365 -24.18 5.92 -30.08
C ARG A 365 -22.82 5.53 -30.67
N ALA A 366 -21.79 6.24 -30.23
CA ALA A 366 -20.44 6.10 -30.77
C ALA A 366 -19.41 6.22 -29.65
N ASP A 367 -18.27 5.57 -29.86
CA ASP A 367 -17.10 5.72 -28.99
C ASP A 367 -16.47 7.11 -29.19
N ILE A 368 -16.79 8.03 -28.29
CA ILE A 368 -16.39 9.44 -28.37
C ILE A 368 -14.88 9.55 -28.23
N GLY A 369 -14.20 10.02 -29.29
CA GLY A 369 -12.75 10.21 -29.28
C GLY A 369 -11.96 8.92 -29.07
N SER A 370 -12.55 7.76 -29.41
CA SER A 370 -11.98 6.42 -29.21
C SER A 370 -11.62 6.12 -27.74
N MET A 371 -12.36 6.69 -26.80
CA MET A 371 -12.12 6.57 -25.36
C MET A 371 -12.27 5.13 -24.86
N ILE A 372 -13.35 4.44 -25.24
CA ILE A 372 -13.61 3.05 -24.85
C ILE A 372 -12.53 2.16 -25.44
N ARG A 373 -12.29 2.25 -26.76
CA ARG A 373 -11.27 1.44 -27.44
C ARG A 373 -9.86 1.66 -26.86
N SER A 374 -9.53 2.90 -26.47
CA SER A 374 -8.23 3.20 -25.85
C SER A 374 -8.13 2.59 -24.46
N LEU A 375 -9.19 2.71 -23.64
CA LEU A 375 -9.22 2.11 -22.31
C LEU A 375 -9.08 0.58 -22.40
N GLU A 376 -9.82 -0.06 -23.28
CA GLU A 376 -9.76 -1.50 -23.51
C GLU A 376 -8.35 -1.96 -23.91
N ALA A 377 -7.69 -1.22 -24.81
CA ALA A 377 -6.33 -1.51 -25.24
C ALA A 377 -5.31 -1.31 -24.10
N ASP A 378 -5.47 -0.26 -23.29
CA ASP A 378 -4.63 -0.01 -22.11
C ASP A 378 -4.78 -1.16 -21.09
N MET A 379 -6.01 -1.60 -20.81
CA MET A 379 -6.29 -2.71 -19.89
C MET A 379 -5.76 -4.05 -20.40
N ASP A 380 -5.84 -4.29 -21.71
CA ASP A 380 -5.23 -5.47 -22.35
C ASP A 380 -3.71 -5.46 -22.27
N HIS A 381 -3.10 -4.28 -22.39
CA HIS A 381 -1.66 -4.09 -22.29
C HIS A 381 -1.18 -4.24 -20.83
N TYR A 382 -1.89 -3.65 -19.88
CA TYR A 382 -1.51 -3.70 -18.46
C TYR A 382 -1.65 -5.09 -17.84
N ALA A 383 -2.51 -5.96 -18.38
CA ALA A 383 -2.68 -7.32 -17.88
C ALA A 383 -1.38 -8.14 -17.86
N PRO A 384 -0.66 -8.35 -18.98
CA PRO A 384 0.63 -9.03 -18.98
C PRO A 384 1.75 -8.15 -18.41
N VAL A 385 1.74 -6.84 -18.69
CA VAL A 385 2.84 -5.93 -18.29
C VAL A 385 2.88 -5.70 -16.78
N GLY A 386 1.74 -5.57 -16.12
CA GLY A 386 1.67 -5.45 -14.67
C GLY A 386 2.28 -6.65 -13.95
N LYS A 387 2.12 -7.87 -14.50
CA LYS A 387 2.71 -9.10 -13.96
C LYS A 387 4.18 -9.27 -14.29
N MET A 388 4.65 -8.59 -15.33
CA MET A 388 6.04 -8.61 -15.80
C MET A 388 6.60 -7.19 -15.85
N ALA A 389 6.48 -6.43 -14.77
CA ALA A 389 6.85 -5.01 -14.73
C ALA A 389 8.33 -4.75 -15.11
N TRP A 390 9.20 -5.76 -14.97
CA TRP A 390 10.59 -5.73 -15.42
C TRP A 390 10.75 -5.64 -16.94
N ILE A 391 9.75 -6.08 -17.73
CA ILE A 391 9.74 -5.95 -19.20
C ILE A 391 9.49 -4.50 -19.61
N ASP A 392 8.65 -3.76 -18.89
CA ASP A 392 8.24 -2.41 -19.28
C ASP A 392 9.20 -1.31 -18.80
N ASN A 393 9.89 -1.54 -17.68
CA ASN A 393 10.80 -0.57 -17.06
C ASN A 393 11.91 -0.01 -18.01
N PRO A 394 12.55 -0.79 -18.92
CA PRO A 394 13.50 -0.25 -19.89
C PRO A 394 12.86 0.51 -21.08
N PHE A 395 11.58 0.30 -21.37
CA PHE A 395 10.89 0.91 -22.52
C PHE A 395 10.06 2.14 -22.16
N ARG A 396 9.68 2.30 -20.88
CA ARG A 396 8.83 3.40 -20.37
C ARG A 396 9.51 4.77 -20.43
N GLY A 397 10.84 4.80 -20.31
CA GLY A 397 11.68 6.00 -20.43
C GLY A 397 12.25 6.24 -21.84
N ASN A 398 12.00 5.34 -22.80
CA ASN A 398 12.58 5.45 -24.13
C ASN A 398 11.96 6.67 -24.86
N PRO A 399 12.77 7.68 -25.25
CA PRO A 399 12.28 8.88 -25.91
C PRO A 399 11.56 8.59 -27.23
N ILE A 400 11.88 7.49 -27.91
CA ILE A 400 11.17 7.03 -29.13
C ILE A 400 9.77 6.54 -28.78
N ASN A 401 9.62 5.71 -27.74
CA ASN A 401 8.29 5.27 -27.28
C ASN A 401 7.48 6.44 -26.72
N LEU A 402 8.08 7.36 -25.98
CA LEU A 402 7.39 8.57 -25.52
C LEU A 402 7.00 9.49 -26.69
N TYR A 403 7.79 9.51 -27.77
CA TYR A 403 7.51 10.26 -28.99
C TYR A 403 6.45 9.59 -29.88
N VAL A 404 6.38 8.26 -29.91
CA VAL A 404 5.37 7.47 -30.66
C VAL A 404 4.07 7.35 -29.87
N ALA A 405 4.13 7.21 -28.54
CA ALA A 405 3.00 7.18 -27.61
C ALA A 405 2.45 8.59 -27.29
N ARG A 406 2.91 9.65 -27.97
CA ARG A 406 2.46 11.05 -27.85
C ARG A 406 0.98 11.30 -28.18
N LYS A 407 0.12 10.28 -28.25
CA LYS A 407 -1.32 10.49 -28.16
C LYS A 407 -1.67 10.73 -26.70
N SER A 408 -1.60 11.99 -26.29
CA SER A 408 -2.13 12.42 -24.99
C SER A 408 -3.55 11.84 -24.82
N SER A 409 -3.74 11.08 -23.74
CA SER A 409 -4.98 10.40 -23.38
C SER A 409 -6.17 11.35 -23.58
N THR A 410 -7.14 10.92 -24.40
CA THR A 410 -8.37 11.68 -24.66
C THR A 410 -9.08 12.01 -23.34
N PHE A 411 -9.06 11.08 -22.37
CA PHE A 411 -9.56 11.32 -21.01
C PHE A 411 -8.81 12.44 -20.30
N ALA A 412 -7.48 12.43 -20.34
CA ALA A 412 -6.67 13.43 -19.66
C ALA A 412 -6.85 14.83 -20.26
N LYS A 413 -6.94 14.96 -21.58
CA LYS A 413 -7.27 16.23 -22.25
C LYS A 413 -8.63 16.75 -21.80
N LEU A 414 -9.65 15.91 -21.90
CA LEU A 414 -11.01 16.27 -21.53
C LEU A 414 -11.12 16.66 -20.06
N ALA A 415 -10.44 15.95 -19.16
CA ALA A 415 -10.41 16.27 -17.74
C ALA A 415 -9.71 17.62 -17.47
N VAL A 416 -8.59 17.91 -18.13
CA VAL A 416 -7.90 19.20 -18.01
C VAL A 416 -8.76 20.34 -18.56
N ASP A 417 -9.36 20.16 -19.73
CA ASP A 417 -10.21 21.16 -20.36
C ASP A 417 -11.45 21.45 -19.50
N LYS A 418 -12.12 20.42 -18.98
CA LYS A 418 -13.25 20.58 -18.05
C LYS A 418 -12.85 21.25 -16.74
N THR A 419 -11.67 20.93 -16.21
CA THR A 419 -11.15 21.60 -15.00
C THR A 419 -10.92 23.09 -15.26
N ARG A 420 -10.33 23.44 -16.41
CA ARG A 420 -10.10 24.84 -16.81
C ARG A 420 -11.40 25.60 -17.04
N GLU A 421 -12.32 25.02 -17.81
CA GLU A 421 -13.67 25.57 -18.03
C GLU A 421 -14.35 25.84 -16.69
N ARG A 422 -14.28 24.89 -15.74
CA ARG A 422 -14.90 25.02 -14.42
C ARG A 422 -14.30 26.16 -13.59
N ARG A 423 -12.98 26.35 -13.63
CA ARG A 423 -12.31 27.47 -12.93
C ARG A 423 -12.60 28.82 -13.57
N ALA A 424 -12.75 28.88 -14.88
CA ALA A 424 -13.02 30.10 -15.62
C ALA A 424 -14.48 30.59 -15.47
N LYS A 425 -15.39 29.72 -15.03
CA LYS A 425 -16.81 30.04 -14.91
C LYS A 425 -17.10 30.80 -13.59
N PRO A 426 -17.62 32.05 -13.64
CA PRO A 426 -17.87 32.86 -12.45
C PRO A 426 -19.07 32.40 -11.62
N THR A 427 -20.04 31.72 -12.24
CA THR A 427 -21.25 31.22 -11.58
C THR A 427 -21.54 29.80 -12.05
N LEU A 428 -21.68 28.88 -11.09
CA LEU A 428 -21.98 27.47 -11.34
C LEU A 428 -23.49 27.25 -11.25
N SER A 429 -24.01 26.33 -12.06
CA SER A 429 -25.38 25.83 -11.85
C SER A 429 -25.44 24.95 -10.59
N ALA A 430 -26.65 24.79 -10.02
CA ALA A 430 -26.85 23.94 -8.85
C ALA A 430 -26.35 22.49 -9.04
N GLN A 431 -26.35 21.99 -10.28
CA GLN A 431 -25.83 20.67 -10.65
C GLN A 431 -24.29 20.66 -10.61
N GLU A 432 -23.68 21.65 -11.28
CA GLU A 432 -22.23 21.79 -11.30
C GLU A 432 -21.65 22.03 -9.90
N GLU A 433 -22.37 22.69 -8.98
CA GLU A 433 -21.88 22.92 -7.61
C GLU A 433 -21.76 21.65 -6.76
N ARG A 434 -22.53 20.61 -7.13
CA ARG A 434 -22.69 19.36 -6.38
C ARG A 434 -21.89 18.19 -6.97
N ASP A 435 -21.46 18.30 -8.23
CA ASP A 435 -20.72 17.26 -8.94
C ASP A 435 -19.33 16.97 -8.37
N PHE A 436 -18.74 15.85 -8.80
CA PHE A 436 -17.46 15.38 -8.29
C PHE A 436 -16.34 16.39 -8.50
N LEU A 437 -16.24 17.01 -9.68
CA LEU A 437 -15.22 18.01 -10.01
C LEU A 437 -15.28 19.22 -9.06
N SER A 438 -16.47 19.76 -8.77
CA SER A 438 -16.59 20.86 -7.82
C SER A 438 -16.19 20.46 -6.40
N ARG A 439 -16.47 19.21 -5.99
CA ARG A 439 -16.01 18.68 -4.70
C ARG A 439 -14.49 18.53 -4.66
N LEU A 440 -13.88 18.03 -5.73
CA LEU A 440 -12.41 17.99 -5.87
C LEU A 440 -11.80 19.39 -5.77
N LEU A 441 -12.36 20.37 -6.48
CA LEU A 441 -11.90 21.76 -6.45
C LEU A 441 -12.09 22.45 -5.09
N LYS A 442 -13.11 22.06 -4.32
CA LYS A 442 -13.31 22.52 -2.94
C LYS A 442 -12.28 21.88 -2.01
N ALA A 443 -12.09 20.57 -2.12
CA ALA A 443 -11.09 19.80 -1.36
C ALA A 443 -9.65 20.27 -1.65
N SER A 444 -9.37 20.66 -2.90
CA SER A 444 -8.05 21.18 -3.29
C SER A 444 -7.69 22.52 -2.65
N LYS A 445 -8.69 23.29 -2.19
CA LYS A 445 -8.46 24.55 -1.47
C LYS A 445 -8.11 24.34 0.00
N THR A 446 -8.56 23.23 0.61
CA THR A 446 -8.29 22.92 2.02
C THR A 446 -7.06 22.03 2.21
N HIS A 447 -6.62 21.31 1.17
CA HIS A 447 -5.45 20.41 1.24
C HIS A 447 -4.39 20.79 0.20
N HIS A 448 -3.27 21.34 0.67
CA HIS A 448 -2.15 21.84 -0.16
C HIS A 448 -1.52 20.79 -1.11
N GLN A 449 -1.75 19.50 -0.87
CA GLN A 449 -1.25 18.38 -1.69
C GLN A 449 -2.15 18.02 -2.90
N THR A 450 -3.25 18.75 -3.15
CA THR A 450 -4.24 18.42 -4.20
C THR A 450 -4.57 19.60 -5.13
N GLY A 451 -3.75 20.65 -5.13
CA GLY A 451 -4.06 21.98 -5.68
C GLY A 451 -3.95 22.16 -7.19
N HIS A 452 -3.20 21.30 -7.89
CA HIS A 452 -2.84 21.52 -9.29
C HIS A 452 -3.88 20.93 -10.25
N ASP A 453 -4.20 21.63 -11.34
CA ASP A 453 -5.19 21.18 -12.35
C ASP A 453 -4.92 19.78 -12.89
N LYS A 454 -3.65 19.36 -12.93
CA LYS A 454 -3.25 18.04 -13.40
C LYS A 454 -3.55 16.93 -12.40
N GLU A 455 -3.46 17.21 -11.10
CA GLU A 455 -3.83 16.27 -10.04
C GLU A 455 -5.35 16.08 -10.05
N ILE A 456 -6.10 17.18 -10.14
CA ILE A 456 -7.56 17.14 -10.28
C ILE A 456 -7.97 16.36 -11.53
N ALA A 457 -7.33 16.63 -12.67
CA ALA A 457 -7.58 15.89 -13.89
C ALA A 457 -7.23 14.40 -13.74
N SER A 458 -6.14 14.05 -13.04
CA SER A 458 -5.78 12.66 -12.75
C SER A 458 -6.86 11.94 -11.92
N TYR A 459 -7.41 12.61 -10.90
CA TYR A 459 -8.53 12.06 -10.12
C TYR A 459 -9.79 11.86 -10.96
N MET A 460 -10.14 12.80 -11.84
CA MET A 460 -11.26 12.66 -12.76
C MET A 460 -11.07 11.47 -13.71
N VAL A 461 -9.89 11.35 -14.33
CA VAL A 461 -9.57 10.23 -15.23
C VAL A 461 -9.68 8.91 -14.48
N THR A 462 -9.10 8.83 -13.27
CA THR A 462 -9.17 7.62 -12.44
C THR A 462 -10.63 7.25 -12.12
N ASN A 463 -11.47 8.24 -11.79
CA ASN A 463 -12.89 8.01 -11.49
C ASN A 463 -13.68 7.51 -12.71
N ILE A 464 -13.48 8.12 -13.88
CA ILE A 464 -14.15 7.74 -15.13
C ILE A 464 -13.70 6.33 -15.56
N VAL A 465 -12.39 6.08 -15.60
CA VAL A 465 -11.81 4.81 -16.05
C VAL A 465 -12.20 3.67 -15.10
N ALA A 466 -12.04 3.83 -13.79
CA ALA A 466 -12.27 2.75 -12.84
C ALA A 466 -13.73 2.29 -12.80
N ARG A 467 -14.68 3.19 -13.10
CA ARG A 467 -16.11 2.93 -12.92
C ARG A 467 -16.84 2.51 -14.19
N SER A 468 -16.44 3.01 -15.36
CA SER A 468 -17.22 2.83 -16.59
C SER A 468 -17.30 1.37 -17.01
N ASP A 469 -16.16 0.75 -17.33
CA ASP A 469 -16.12 -0.64 -17.84
C ASP A 469 -16.63 -1.64 -16.79
N THR A 470 -16.21 -1.49 -15.54
CA THR A 470 -16.52 -2.46 -14.48
C THR A 470 -18.01 -2.51 -14.17
N THR A 471 -18.70 -1.36 -14.18
CA THR A 471 -20.15 -1.30 -13.97
C THR A 471 -20.91 -1.85 -15.18
N ALA A 472 -20.48 -1.51 -16.40
CA ALA A 472 -21.08 -2.04 -17.63
C ALA A 472 -20.94 -3.57 -17.73
N ILE A 473 -19.77 -4.13 -17.39
CA ILE A 473 -19.53 -5.57 -17.31
C ILE A 473 -20.47 -6.22 -16.28
N SER A 474 -20.67 -5.56 -15.14
CA SER A 474 -21.53 -6.04 -14.04
C SER A 474 -23.00 -6.07 -14.45
N ILE A 475 -23.52 -4.99 -15.03
CA ILE A 475 -24.92 -4.90 -15.53
C ILE A 475 -25.16 -5.98 -16.60
N ARG A 476 -24.25 -6.09 -17.58
CA ARG A 476 -24.32 -7.13 -18.62
C ARG A 476 -24.33 -8.53 -18.03
N ALA A 477 -23.49 -8.79 -17.03
CA ALA A 477 -23.45 -10.09 -16.36
C ALA A 477 -24.75 -10.43 -15.65
N VAL A 478 -25.34 -9.48 -14.90
CA VAL A 478 -26.63 -9.69 -14.24
C VAL A 478 -27.73 -10.00 -15.25
N LEU A 479 -27.84 -9.19 -16.31
CA LEU A 479 -28.82 -9.42 -17.38
C LEU A 479 -28.60 -10.78 -18.06
N TYR A 480 -27.38 -11.10 -18.47
CA TYR A 480 -27.06 -12.37 -19.12
C TYR A 480 -27.49 -13.58 -18.28
N TYR A 481 -27.09 -13.62 -17.01
CA TYR A 481 -27.41 -14.77 -16.14
C TYR A 481 -28.90 -14.89 -15.82
N LEU A 482 -29.61 -13.77 -15.65
CA LEU A 482 -31.06 -13.78 -15.49
C LEU A 482 -31.73 -14.35 -16.74
N LEU A 483 -31.36 -13.88 -17.94
CA LEU A 483 -31.95 -14.35 -19.19
C LEU A 483 -31.57 -15.81 -19.52
N LYS A 484 -30.40 -16.28 -19.08
CA LYS A 484 -29.98 -17.68 -19.15
C LYS A 484 -30.62 -18.58 -18.09
N THR A 485 -31.27 -17.98 -17.08
CA THR A 485 -31.94 -18.69 -15.99
C THR A 485 -33.41 -18.26 -15.89
N PRO A 486 -34.28 -18.72 -16.81
CA PRO A 486 -35.67 -18.23 -16.91
C PRO A 486 -36.46 -18.32 -15.61
N ALA A 487 -36.22 -19.35 -14.79
CA ALA A 487 -36.87 -19.50 -13.48
C ALA A 487 -36.50 -18.35 -12.52
N ALA A 488 -35.23 -17.95 -12.47
CA ALA A 488 -34.78 -16.82 -11.66
C ALA A 488 -35.31 -15.49 -12.21
N CYS A 489 -35.27 -15.29 -13.54
CA CYS A 489 -35.83 -14.09 -14.16
C CYS A 489 -37.33 -13.95 -13.88
N LYS A 490 -38.10 -15.04 -14.00
CA LYS A 490 -39.53 -15.05 -13.69
C LYS A 490 -39.80 -14.68 -12.23
N LYS A 491 -39.08 -15.31 -11.29
CA LYS A 491 -39.22 -15.03 -9.85
C LYS A 491 -38.84 -13.60 -9.48
N LEU A 492 -37.82 -13.03 -10.13
CA LEU A 492 -37.46 -11.63 -9.96
C LEU A 492 -38.54 -10.69 -10.51
N ARG A 493 -39.11 -10.98 -11.68
CA ARG A 493 -40.25 -10.22 -12.22
C ARG A 493 -41.44 -10.26 -11.27
N GLU A 494 -41.79 -11.44 -10.75
CA GLU A 494 -42.85 -11.59 -9.74
C GLU A 494 -42.59 -10.77 -8.47
N GLU A 495 -41.35 -10.71 -7.96
CA GLU A 495 -40.99 -9.85 -6.83
C GLU A 495 -41.15 -8.35 -7.17
N ILE A 496 -40.76 -7.93 -8.37
CA ILE A 496 -40.90 -6.53 -8.83
C ILE A 496 -42.38 -6.15 -9.00
N ASP A 497 -43.17 -7.02 -9.62
CA ASP A 497 -44.59 -6.77 -9.93
C ASP A 497 -45.48 -6.75 -8.68
N THR A 498 -45.08 -7.45 -7.62
CA THR A 498 -45.85 -7.53 -6.36
C THR A 498 -45.37 -6.54 -5.29
N ALA A 499 -44.19 -5.94 -5.48
CA ALA A 499 -43.67 -4.94 -4.56
C ALA A 499 -44.40 -3.59 -4.71
N ASP A 500 -44.61 -2.90 -3.58
CA ASP A 500 -45.16 -1.54 -3.55
C ASP A 500 -44.10 -0.52 -4.01
N LEU A 501 -43.89 -0.43 -5.32
CA LEU A 501 -42.90 0.42 -5.96
C LEU A 501 -43.53 1.68 -6.56
N PRO A 502 -42.82 2.82 -6.59
CA PRO A 502 -43.33 4.03 -7.20
C PRO A 502 -43.49 3.89 -8.72
N ASP A 503 -44.45 4.63 -9.27
CA ASP A 503 -44.59 4.80 -10.72
C ASP A 503 -43.38 5.52 -11.31
N GLY A 504 -43.03 5.19 -12.56
CA GLY A 504 -41.85 5.76 -13.22
C GLY A 504 -40.54 5.18 -12.68
N LEU A 505 -39.39 5.79 -13.04
CA LEU A 505 -38.06 5.23 -12.76
C LEU A 505 -37.85 4.86 -11.28
N LEU A 506 -37.20 3.72 -11.06
CA LEU A 506 -36.98 3.17 -9.72
C LEU A 506 -35.73 3.77 -9.09
N SER A 507 -35.87 4.35 -7.90
CA SER A 507 -34.74 4.80 -7.08
C SER A 507 -34.14 3.67 -6.27
N TYR A 508 -32.86 3.77 -5.93
CA TYR A 508 -32.15 2.77 -5.13
C TYR A 508 -32.86 2.43 -3.81
N THR A 509 -33.34 3.44 -3.09
CA THR A 509 -34.05 3.26 -1.80
C THR A 509 -35.34 2.44 -1.93
N SER A 510 -36.00 2.51 -3.09
CA SER A 510 -37.23 1.74 -3.34
C SER A 510 -36.97 0.25 -3.61
N VAL A 511 -35.82 -0.07 -4.22
CA VAL A 511 -35.48 -1.42 -4.70
C VAL A 511 -34.44 -2.15 -3.85
N GLU A 512 -33.63 -1.48 -3.04
CA GLU A 512 -32.60 -2.14 -2.22
C GLU A 512 -33.19 -3.13 -1.20
N ARG A 513 -34.47 -2.92 -0.83
CA ARG A 513 -35.24 -3.78 0.06
C ARG A 513 -35.74 -5.08 -0.58
N LEU A 514 -35.62 -5.23 -1.90
CA LEU A 514 -36.07 -6.42 -2.63
C LEU A 514 -35.05 -7.56 -2.47
N PRO A 515 -35.36 -8.60 -1.65
CA PRO A 515 -34.38 -9.60 -1.28
C PRO A 515 -33.92 -10.46 -2.47
N TYR A 516 -34.80 -10.81 -3.40
CA TYR A 516 -34.46 -11.63 -4.55
C TYR A 516 -33.66 -10.86 -5.60
N LEU A 517 -33.95 -9.58 -5.82
CA LEU A 517 -33.11 -8.67 -6.62
C LEU A 517 -31.68 -8.64 -6.07
N GLY A 518 -31.53 -8.39 -4.77
CA GLY A 518 -30.22 -8.34 -4.13
C GLY A 518 -29.47 -9.67 -4.22
N ALA A 519 -30.18 -10.79 -4.13
CA ALA A 519 -29.63 -12.13 -4.32
C ALA A 519 -29.17 -12.38 -5.78
N CYS A 520 -29.96 -11.95 -6.77
CA CYS A 520 -29.63 -12.08 -8.20
C CYS A 520 -28.37 -11.29 -8.56
N ILE A 521 -28.27 -10.05 -8.08
CA ILE A 521 -27.11 -9.18 -8.31
C ILE A 521 -25.87 -9.79 -7.66
N LYS A 522 -25.92 -10.14 -6.37
CA LYS A 522 -24.77 -10.74 -5.65
C LYS A 522 -24.28 -12.02 -6.33
N GLU A 523 -25.18 -12.89 -6.75
CA GLU A 523 -24.79 -14.14 -7.40
C GLU A 523 -24.19 -13.91 -8.79
N ALA A 524 -24.72 -12.96 -9.57
CA ALA A 524 -24.15 -12.64 -10.88
C ALA A 524 -22.72 -12.08 -10.74
N LEU A 525 -22.50 -11.17 -9.79
CA LEU A 525 -21.16 -10.60 -9.52
C LEU A 525 -20.20 -11.62 -8.90
N ARG A 526 -20.73 -12.63 -8.19
CA ARG A 526 -19.94 -13.77 -7.72
C ARG A 526 -19.46 -14.61 -8.91
N VAL A 527 -20.37 -15.00 -9.80
CA VAL A 527 -20.05 -15.88 -10.94
C VAL A 527 -19.15 -15.16 -11.96
N HIS A 528 -19.40 -13.87 -12.19
CA HIS A 528 -18.65 -13.02 -13.12
C HIS A 528 -18.12 -11.75 -12.45
N PRO A 529 -17.01 -11.84 -11.69
CA PRO A 529 -16.31 -10.66 -11.20
C PRO A 529 -15.73 -9.86 -12.36
N ALA A 530 -15.97 -8.54 -12.38
CA ALA A 530 -15.50 -7.68 -13.48
C ALA A 530 -13.97 -7.63 -13.60
N VAL A 531 -13.25 -7.70 -12.48
CA VAL A 531 -11.79 -7.72 -12.42
C VAL A 531 -11.28 -9.16 -12.50
N GLY A 532 -10.41 -9.45 -13.46
CA GLY A 532 -9.88 -10.79 -13.72
C GLY A 532 -8.59 -11.12 -12.98
N LEU A 533 -7.76 -10.10 -12.72
CA LEU A 533 -6.42 -10.29 -12.16
C LEU A 533 -6.33 -9.91 -10.68
N PRO A 534 -5.43 -10.55 -9.92
CA PRO A 534 -5.25 -10.23 -8.51
C PRO A 534 -4.61 -8.87 -8.33
N LEU A 535 -5.11 -8.12 -7.34
CA LEU A 535 -4.49 -6.90 -6.83
C LEU A 535 -3.37 -7.28 -5.86
N GLU A 536 -2.13 -6.97 -6.24
CA GLU A 536 -0.94 -7.43 -5.52
C GLU A 536 -0.64 -6.61 -4.27
N ARG A 537 -0.13 -7.28 -3.25
CA ARG A 537 0.44 -6.74 -2.03
C ARG A 537 1.82 -7.35 -1.85
N VAL A 538 2.65 -6.71 -1.05
CA VAL A 538 3.95 -7.25 -0.65
C VAL A 538 3.87 -7.52 0.83
N THR A 539 4.29 -8.71 1.26
CA THR A 539 4.39 -9.05 2.68
C THR A 539 5.46 -8.16 3.32
N PRO A 540 5.12 -7.32 4.33
CA PRO A 540 6.10 -6.45 4.96
C PRO A 540 7.06 -7.22 5.89
N ILE A 541 6.61 -8.40 6.34
CA ILE A 541 7.35 -9.32 7.22
C ILE A 541 7.10 -10.75 6.76
N THR A 542 7.88 -11.70 7.30
CA THR A 542 7.58 -13.12 7.10
C THR A 542 6.22 -13.45 7.73
N PHE A 543 5.29 -13.95 6.93
CA PHE A 543 3.93 -14.28 7.36
C PHE A 543 3.75 -15.80 7.40
N GLN A 544 3.32 -16.33 8.55
CA GLN A 544 2.99 -17.75 8.66
C GLN A 544 1.53 -17.99 8.27
N LEU A 545 1.31 -18.85 7.28
CA LEU A 545 -0.02 -19.31 6.89
C LEU A 545 -0.58 -20.28 7.93
N PRO A 546 -1.91 -20.42 8.07
CA PRO A 546 -2.54 -21.33 9.04
C PRO A 546 -2.14 -22.80 8.89
N ASN A 547 -1.61 -23.20 7.73
CA ASN A 547 -1.12 -24.55 7.45
C ASN A 547 0.37 -24.74 7.85
N GLY A 548 0.99 -23.76 8.51
CA GLY A 548 2.38 -23.79 8.97
C GLY A 548 3.41 -23.36 7.91
N GLN A 549 3.02 -23.07 6.68
CA GLN A 549 3.93 -22.57 5.65
C GLN A 549 4.29 -21.09 5.91
N SER A 550 5.55 -20.72 5.71
CA SER A 550 6.00 -19.34 5.85
C SER A 550 6.12 -18.66 4.48
N LEU A 551 5.54 -17.48 4.35
CA LEU A 551 5.76 -16.55 3.24
C LEU A 551 6.83 -15.55 3.67
N PRO A 552 8.03 -15.54 3.05
CA PRO A 552 9.07 -14.56 3.38
C PRO A 552 8.58 -13.11 3.24
N ALA A 553 9.25 -12.16 3.90
CA ALA A 553 9.06 -10.73 3.61
C ALA A 553 9.38 -10.44 2.12
N GLY A 554 8.80 -9.40 1.54
CA GLY A 554 8.98 -9.10 0.12
C GLY A 554 8.18 -10.00 -0.84
N THR A 555 7.48 -11.02 -0.33
CA THR A 555 6.65 -11.91 -1.15
C THR A 555 5.46 -11.14 -1.70
N VAL A 556 5.32 -11.16 -3.03
CA VAL A 556 4.14 -10.65 -3.72
C VAL A 556 2.98 -11.62 -3.52
N VAL A 557 1.93 -11.16 -2.85
CA VAL A 557 0.69 -11.92 -2.61
C VAL A 557 -0.49 -11.21 -3.25
N GLY A 558 -1.47 -11.95 -3.74
CA GLY A 558 -2.69 -11.36 -4.29
C GLY A 558 -3.81 -12.39 -4.28
N MET A 559 -5.05 -11.90 -4.14
CA MET A 559 -6.24 -12.73 -4.23
C MET A 559 -6.98 -12.42 -5.53
N CYS A 560 -7.37 -13.46 -6.25
CA CYS A 560 -8.18 -13.33 -7.46
C CYS A 560 -9.62 -13.73 -7.12
N ALA A 561 -10.59 -12.88 -7.47
CA ALA A 561 -12.00 -13.13 -7.20
C ALA A 561 -12.50 -14.40 -7.93
N TRP A 562 -12.10 -14.61 -9.18
CA TRP A 562 -12.56 -15.74 -10.01
C TRP A 562 -12.42 -17.13 -9.36
N PRO A 563 -11.25 -17.55 -8.84
CA PRO A 563 -11.11 -18.82 -8.15
C PRO A 563 -11.72 -18.79 -6.74
N VAL A 564 -11.57 -17.71 -5.98
CA VAL A 564 -12.12 -17.61 -4.60
C VAL A 564 -13.64 -17.76 -4.62
N HIS A 565 -14.30 -17.13 -5.58
CA HIS A 565 -15.74 -17.19 -5.76
C HIS A 565 -16.26 -18.56 -6.21
N ARG A 566 -15.36 -19.47 -6.60
CA ARG A 566 -15.65 -20.85 -7.02
C ARG A 566 -15.23 -21.89 -5.98
N ASP A 567 -14.79 -21.46 -4.81
CA ASP A 567 -14.48 -22.37 -3.72
C ASP A 567 -15.75 -23.12 -3.25
N LEU A 568 -15.74 -24.44 -3.43
CA LEU A 568 -16.84 -25.32 -3.04
C LEU A 568 -17.07 -25.30 -1.52
N ALA A 569 -16.00 -25.18 -0.73
CA ALA A 569 -16.11 -25.17 0.72
C ALA A 569 -16.86 -23.93 1.21
N THR A 570 -16.65 -22.79 0.55
CA THR A 570 -17.30 -21.51 0.88
C THR A 570 -18.70 -21.40 0.30
N PHE A 571 -18.84 -21.57 -1.01
CA PHE A 571 -20.08 -21.28 -1.75
C PHE A 571 -20.97 -22.50 -1.96
N GLY A 572 -20.51 -23.72 -1.63
CA GLY A 572 -21.27 -24.95 -1.78
C GLY A 572 -21.27 -25.47 -3.22
N ASN A 573 -22.27 -26.26 -3.59
CA ASN A 573 -22.33 -26.89 -4.91
C ASN A 573 -22.75 -25.91 -6.01
N ARG A 574 -22.51 -26.29 -7.28
CA ARG A 574 -22.93 -25.53 -8.48
C ARG A 574 -22.35 -24.10 -8.52
N VAL A 575 -21.07 -23.95 -8.18
CA VAL A 575 -20.38 -22.64 -8.16
C VAL A 575 -20.28 -21.96 -9.52
N GLU A 576 -20.34 -22.72 -10.61
CA GLU A 576 -20.34 -22.16 -11.98
C GLU A 576 -21.73 -21.66 -12.43
N LYS A 577 -22.79 -21.99 -11.69
CA LYS A 577 -24.17 -21.64 -12.06
C LYS A 577 -24.62 -20.40 -11.30
N HIS A 578 -25.45 -19.59 -11.95
CA HIS A 578 -26.19 -18.53 -11.30
C HIS A 578 -27.34 -19.13 -10.48
N VAL A 579 -27.18 -19.19 -9.17
CA VAL A 579 -28.19 -19.67 -8.21
C VAL A 579 -28.44 -18.59 -7.15
N PRO A 580 -29.34 -17.62 -7.42
CA PRO A 580 -29.65 -16.53 -6.48
C PRO A 580 -30.05 -17.02 -5.09
N GLU A 581 -30.76 -18.14 -5.01
CA GLU A 581 -31.19 -18.77 -3.75
C GLU A 581 -30.03 -19.02 -2.77
N ARG A 582 -28.78 -19.06 -3.25
CA ARG A 582 -27.60 -19.12 -2.39
C ARG A 582 -27.55 -17.98 -1.38
N TRP A 583 -28.10 -16.82 -1.68
CA TRP A 583 -28.06 -15.66 -0.77
C TRP A 583 -29.29 -15.55 0.14
N LEU A 584 -30.20 -16.52 0.06
CA LEU A 584 -31.46 -16.54 0.78
C LEU A 584 -31.51 -17.72 1.74
N LYS A 585 -32.38 -17.60 2.76
CA LYS A 585 -32.62 -18.64 3.75
C LYS A 585 -33.42 -19.77 3.12
N GLY A 586 -32.94 -21.01 3.26
CA GLY A 586 -33.68 -22.19 2.83
C GLY A 586 -34.93 -22.44 3.68
N SER A 587 -35.92 -23.17 3.14
CA SER A 587 -37.15 -23.54 3.88
C SER A 587 -36.86 -24.32 5.16
N ASP A 588 -35.88 -25.23 5.10
CA ASP A 588 -35.50 -26.14 6.18
C ASP A 588 -34.22 -25.69 6.91
N GLU A 589 -33.76 -24.45 6.66
CA GLU A 589 -32.55 -23.89 7.24
C GLU A 589 -32.90 -23.00 8.43
N ASP A 590 -32.30 -23.26 9.58
CA ASP A 590 -32.44 -22.38 10.74
C ASP A 590 -31.69 -21.05 10.56
N GLU A 591 -32.00 -20.07 11.41
CA GLU A 591 -31.45 -18.71 11.31
C GLU A 591 -29.93 -18.66 11.54
N GLU A 592 -29.40 -19.50 12.43
CA GLU A 592 -27.98 -19.52 12.77
C GLU A 592 -27.16 -20.10 11.61
N THR A 593 -27.61 -21.23 11.06
CA THR A 593 -27.00 -21.86 9.89
C THR A 593 -27.00 -20.93 8.68
N PHE A 594 -28.12 -20.26 8.41
CA PHE A 594 -28.23 -19.27 7.35
C PHE A 594 -27.22 -18.12 7.53
N ASN A 595 -27.18 -17.52 8.70
CA ASN A 595 -26.29 -16.40 9.00
C ASN A 595 -24.81 -16.81 8.93
N HIS A 596 -24.46 -17.99 9.44
CA HIS A 596 -23.10 -18.50 9.37
C HIS A 596 -22.66 -18.72 7.90
N ARG A 597 -23.52 -19.34 7.08
CA ARG A 597 -23.27 -19.58 5.65
C ARG A 597 -23.12 -18.28 4.87
N VAL A 598 -24.04 -17.33 5.02
CA VAL A 598 -23.99 -16.03 4.35
C VAL A 598 -22.79 -15.20 4.79
N ASN A 599 -22.46 -15.18 6.07
CA ASN A 599 -21.28 -14.45 6.57
C ASN A 599 -19.98 -15.05 6.04
N ARG A 600 -19.88 -16.38 5.92
CA ARG A 600 -18.73 -17.03 5.28
C ARG A 600 -18.57 -16.60 3.82
N MET A 601 -19.66 -16.58 3.05
CA MET A 601 -19.65 -16.12 1.65
C MET A 601 -19.31 -14.64 1.53
N LYS A 602 -19.87 -13.78 2.40
CA LYS A 602 -19.56 -12.34 2.43
C LYS A 602 -18.08 -12.05 2.72
N ARG A 603 -17.42 -12.84 3.58
CA ARG A 603 -15.98 -12.69 3.86
C ARG A 603 -15.10 -13.09 2.67
N ALA A 604 -15.58 -14.01 1.83
CA ALA A 604 -14.89 -14.47 0.63
C ALA A 604 -15.27 -13.67 -0.63
N ASP A 605 -16.24 -12.76 -0.53
CA ASP A 605 -16.65 -11.92 -1.65
C ASP A 605 -15.59 -10.82 -1.90
N LEU A 606 -14.91 -10.94 -3.02
CA LEU A 606 -13.88 -10.06 -3.52
C LEU A 606 -14.35 -9.21 -4.70
N THR A 607 -15.65 -9.16 -5.02
CA THR A 607 -16.20 -8.36 -6.14
C THR A 607 -15.72 -6.91 -6.10
N PHE A 608 -15.60 -6.33 -4.91
CA PHE A 608 -15.13 -4.95 -4.70
C PHE A 608 -13.78 -4.89 -3.97
N GLY A 609 -13.06 -6.01 -3.86
CA GLY A 609 -11.88 -6.14 -3.01
C GLY A 609 -12.23 -6.07 -1.51
N HIS A 610 -11.20 -5.98 -0.66
CA HIS A 610 -11.35 -5.99 0.80
C HIS A 610 -10.35 -5.06 1.50
N GLY A 611 -10.62 -4.73 2.77
CA GLY A 611 -9.74 -3.95 3.64
C GLY A 611 -9.58 -2.47 3.24
N THR A 612 -8.41 -1.90 3.54
CA THR A 612 -8.12 -0.46 3.36
C THR A 612 -8.12 0.01 1.90
N ARG A 613 -8.01 -0.94 0.96
CA ARG A 613 -8.00 -0.73 -0.49
C ARG A 613 -9.29 -1.26 -1.16
N THR A 614 -10.37 -1.43 -0.39
CA THR A 614 -11.71 -1.72 -0.94
C THR A 614 -12.10 -0.65 -1.96
N CYS A 615 -12.78 -1.06 -3.03
CA CYS A 615 -13.24 -0.20 -4.11
C CYS A 615 -14.00 1.02 -3.57
N LEU A 616 -13.48 2.21 -3.86
CA LEU A 616 -14.08 3.48 -3.45
C LEU A 616 -15.43 3.73 -4.14
N GLY A 617 -15.60 3.21 -5.37
CA GLY A 617 -16.82 3.31 -6.16
C GLY A 617 -17.87 2.23 -5.88
N ARG A 618 -17.69 1.36 -4.87
CA ARG A 618 -18.59 0.23 -4.56
C ARG A 618 -20.05 0.69 -4.47
N THR A 619 -20.30 1.75 -3.73
CA THR A 619 -21.64 2.28 -3.51
C THR A 619 -22.31 2.70 -4.81
N ILE A 620 -21.61 3.47 -5.65
CA ILE A 620 -22.17 3.97 -6.91
C ILE A 620 -22.45 2.81 -7.87
N GLY A 621 -21.50 1.88 -8.01
CA GLY A 621 -21.67 0.73 -8.89
C GLY A 621 -22.85 -0.15 -8.49
N LEU A 622 -23.09 -0.32 -7.18
CA LEU A 622 -24.26 -1.02 -6.67
C LEU A 622 -25.55 -0.23 -6.94
N ILE A 623 -25.60 1.06 -6.61
CA ILE A 623 -26.78 1.90 -6.88
C ILE A 623 -27.18 1.83 -8.35
N GLU A 624 -26.24 2.06 -9.27
CA GLU A 624 -26.50 1.98 -10.71
C GLU A 624 -27.03 0.59 -11.11
N THR A 625 -26.45 -0.49 -10.59
CA THR A 625 -26.92 -1.85 -10.92
C THR A 625 -28.31 -2.14 -10.34
N TYR A 626 -28.58 -1.72 -9.09
CA TYR A 626 -29.84 -1.93 -8.40
C TYR A 626 -30.99 -1.15 -9.04
N GLU A 627 -30.74 0.03 -9.61
CA GLU A 627 -31.75 0.79 -10.34
C GLU A 627 -31.94 0.26 -11.77
N THR A 628 -30.85 -0.07 -12.47
CA THR A 628 -30.89 -0.50 -13.88
C THR A 628 -31.63 -1.81 -14.08
N ILE A 629 -31.30 -2.84 -13.30
CA ILE A 629 -31.82 -4.20 -13.54
C ILE A 629 -33.35 -4.29 -13.38
N PRO A 630 -33.96 -3.88 -12.26
CA PRO A 630 -35.41 -3.97 -12.11
C PRO A 630 -36.14 -3.00 -13.05
N THR A 631 -35.58 -1.82 -13.33
CA THR A 631 -36.18 -0.89 -14.31
C THR A 631 -36.25 -1.51 -15.70
N LEU A 632 -35.15 -2.13 -16.17
CA LEU A 632 -35.14 -2.81 -17.46
C LEU A 632 -36.16 -3.96 -17.52
N LEU A 633 -36.28 -4.75 -16.44
CA LEU A 633 -37.23 -5.87 -16.41
C LEU A 633 -38.67 -5.40 -16.32
N ARG A 634 -38.96 -4.31 -15.60
CA ARG A 634 -40.32 -3.77 -15.46
C ARG A 634 -40.80 -3.10 -16.74
N GLU A 635 -39.94 -2.28 -17.36
CA GLU A 635 -40.31 -1.50 -18.55
C GLU A 635 -40.24 -2.32 -19.85
N LEU A 636 -39.42 -3.38 -19.90
CA LEU A 636 -39.16 -4.13 -21.12
C LEU A 636 -39.29 -5.64 -20.91
N ASN A 637 -39.90 -6.32 -21.89
CA ASN A 637 -39.82 -7.77 -22.01
C ASN A 637 -38.58 -8.16 -22.82
N ILE A 638 -37.43 -8.23 -22.14
CA ILE A 638 -36.12 -8.50 -22.75
C ILE A 638 -35.88 -10.01 -22.88
N GLU A 639 -35.44 -10.45 -24.06
CA GLU A 639 -35.00 -11.82 -24.33
C GLU A 639 -33.64 -11.82 -25.03
N LEU A 640 -32.89 -12.93 -24.91
CA LEU A 640 -31.72 -13.19 -25.73
C LEU A 640 -32.14 -13.50 -27.16
N VAL A 641 -31.48 -12.87 -28.14
CA VAL A 641 -31.67 -13.19 -29.57
C VAL A 641 -31.30 -14.65 -29.85
N GLU A 642 -30.23 -15.14 -29.24
CA GLU A 642 -29.80 -16.53 -29.31
C GLU A 642 -29.68 -17.17 -27.91
N PRO A 643 -30.77 -17.72 -27.34
CA PRO A 643 -30.76 -18.25 -25.96
C PRO A 643 -29.77 -19.38 -25.70
N ARG A 644 -29.37 -20.12 -26.74
CA ARG A 644 -28.40 -21.23 -26.65
C ARG A 644 -26.95 -20.80 -26.86
N ALA A 645 -26.70 -19.63 -27.43
CA ALA A 645 -25.34 -19.15 -27.67
C ALA A 645 -24.70 -18.71 -26.35
N GLU A 646 -23.44 -19.06 -26.15
CA GLU A 646 -22.64 -18.49 -25.07
C GLU A 646 -21.79 -17.36 -25.67
N TRP A 647 -21.94 -16.14 -25.17
CA TRP A 647 -20.89 -15.70 -24.27
C TRP A 647 -19.41 -15.81 -24.68
N THR A 648 -18.83 -14.94 -25.50
CA THR A 648 -17.37 -14.90 -25.67
C THR A 648 -16.73 -13.94 -24.66
N LEU A 649 -15.81 -14.45 -23.84
CA LEU A 649 -15.10 -13.66 -22.84
C LEU A 649 -13.67 -13.34 -23.29
N LYS A 650 -13.27 -12.08 -23.11
CA LYS A 650 -11.87 -11.65 -23.21
C LYS A 650 -11.28 -11.50 -21.80
N ASN A 651 -10.41 -12.44 -21.45
CA ASN A 651 -9.72 -12.43 -20.17
C ASN A 651 -8.46 -11.55 -20.23
N ALA A 652 -8.56 -10.35 -19.65
CA ALA A 652 -7.45 -9.42 -19.48
C ALA A 652 -7.50 -8.83 -18.06
N TRP A 653 -7.20 -7.54 -17.88
CA TRP A 653 -7.35 -6.89 -16.58
C TRP A 653 -8.81 -6.89 -16.11
N PHE A 654 -9.71 -6.51 -17.00
CA PHE A 654 -11.14 -6.72 -16.87
C PHE A 654 -11.57 -7.92 -17.72
N VAL A 655 -12.47 -8.74 -17.19
CA VAL A 655 -13.06 -9.87 -17.94
C VAL A 655 -14.29 -9.37 -18.68
N ARG A 656 -14.07 -8.99 -19.94
CA ARG A 656 -15.08 -8.35 -20.79
C ARG A 656 -15.87 -9.37 -21.60
N GLN A 657 -17.15 -9.10 -21.81
CA GLN A 657 -17.98 -9.81 -22.79
C GLN A 657 -17.75 -9.20 -24.18
N ALA A 658 -17.09 -9.92 -25.08
CA ALA A 658 -16.66 -9.40 -26.38
C ALA A 658 -17.82 -9.22 -27.38
N ASP A 659 -18.82 -10.10 -27.30
CA ASP A 659 -19.95 -10.22 -28.21
C ASP A 659 -21.29 -9.78 -27.60
N PHE A 660 -21.41 -9.68 -26.27
CA PHE A 660 -22.65 -9.32 -25.60
C PHE A 660 -22.91 -7.80 -25.58
N LYS A 661 -23.70 -7.32 -26.54
CA LYS A 661 -24.10 -5.90 -26.75
C LYS A 661 -25.63 -5.76 -26.87
N GLY A 662 -26.13 -4.54 -27.08
CA GLY A 662 -27.56 -4.27 -27.22
C GLY A 662 -28.24 -5.15 -28.28
N ASP A 663 -27.54 -5.43 -29.39
CA ASP A 663 -28.03 -6.28 -30.48
C ASP A 663 -28.24 -7.77 -30.10
N CYS A 664 -27.69 -8.21 -28.96
CA CYS A 664 -27.95 -9.56 -28.42
C CYS A 664 -29.28 -9.67 -27.68
N LEU A 665 -29.94 -8.53 -27.46
CA LEU A 665 -31.19 -8.41 -26.74
C LEU A 665 -32.29 -7.99 -27.72
N ARG A 666 -33.46 -8.61 -27.59
CA ARG A 666 -34.68 -8.16 -28.28
C ARG A 666 -35.74 -7.84 -27.25
N THR A 667 -36.54 -6.81 -27.53
CA THR A 667 -37.78 -6.57 -26.83
C THR A 667 -38.87 -7.37 -27.54
N ALA A 668 -39.48 -8.31 -26.83
CA ALA A 668 -40.63 -9.01 -27.39
C ALA A 668 -41.75 -7.98 -27.63
N THR A 669 -42.29 -7.92 -28.85
CA THR A 669 -43.52 -7.17 -29.13
C THR A 669 -44.61 -7.66 -28.20
N SER A 670 -45.15 -6.76 -27.38
CA SER A 670 -46.36 -7.03 -26.60
C SER A 670 -47.46 -7.46 -27.57
N THR A 671 -47.74 -8.76 -27.64
CA THR A 671 -49.07 -9.22 -28.03
C THR A 671 -49.99 -8.88 -26.87
N SER A 672 -50.88 -7.91 -27.12
CA SER A 672 -52.04 -7.47 -26.33
C SER A 672 -51.79 -6.79 -24.98
N PHE A 673 -51.84 -5.45 -25.00
CA PHE A 673 -52.82 -4.72 -24.18
C PHE A 673 -53.66 -3.86 -25.13
N SER A 674 -54.89 -4.32 -25.36
CA SER A 674 -56.00 -3.54 -25.92
C SER A 674 -56.83 -2.96 -24.78
#